data_AF-A0A1A9HW56-F1
#
_entry.id   AF-A0A1A9HW56-F1
#
_cell.length_a   1.000
_cell.length_b   1.000
_cell.length_c   1.000
_cell.angle_alpha   90.00
_cell.angle_beta   90.00
_cell.angle_gamma   90.00
#
_symmetry.space_group_name_H-M   'P 1'
#
loop_
_entity.id
_entity.type
_entity.pdbx_description
1 polymer ?
#
loop_
_entity_poly.entity_id
_entity_poly.type
_entity_poly.pdbx_seq_one_letter_code
_entity_poly.pdbx_strand_id
1 'polypeptide(L)'
;MKILRILGYILLHILTLGILLLCHYYKYHNVREQGLPVPPVPDVPEQTTLQVAVQPPKDPQIKAPPSPSLPPYPRLPSTPPLSQEDVFLDSLESLVAIQEQGFAPEYAYFILPGRQDLNPNFIVSYPQYIAQNSLINMDHQRIKANNPALNARERAFATQCLNQLEYLDHNYLIVNVSGDGDCLYRSYGVGYLCALQQARKTCPNIFYEETARLNKLPFATLFPELTQQVINLLTRCHALPSFQQIFDKIILSPHYSMILTSFLKELAAYTARSNIIQNMDMLSAKVMLISDLEEDLLPATTQYLLQQKPSLSQHLIFHPPMPLTSPQEQFYLLLEQLPMLFLTEQEMLELPPEEKQKQKDLEAALSRYFAKLDSLLAALGWEQEEFDTKVKSKLPPIVRHQHNRFLNNLSKRHPMGIPCSSVLSFFACLLNSPTLKTDSTCQTFYNSIDKILYKNISSQKSLENTLGLSPSSTEQMFKFLDSHWQCRITCEHVLVFLTMYNSLKCATHHSQLKRLQIRIAKLLKKDMHMTFEDEGILQHTSILKTIVEKFLQAIHGNPSWQQLYKQVVDSSVMQMLSSSDKTKSDTLYNQALLLIFLIFQHPQFLTNTKTREVAKELKLLVLPFLQYALKKVENQKILGGLTQSILGSIMLNPPEPSVLPWTSPDIVVFCEYFATYPEIVILHDSLLNQLLPLIYKAFPLSGDQSEQALQLIASLETTYKDPWTKFLARLNIVGYCGHHYPQPSPPFSESLINQLSPGFLLYSFLLNHPELRERPTELSTMLKAFYTAATIAYKKALTASAPSLRLYFNTIQLDFKNHKSLREIALRALVSQTKLQSESPTKAFKETLLSYLYSLNINQLYTILDDVKQQAESSHVSGLAQALRKPALCQILSDLTPTHIQELSERHGFCRAGFADEAEADVVLIRFPNHYGCLLRRTAAVSSLSGSSANEATTPETGRSSKRSLEGGPHS
;
A
#
# COMPACT_ATOMS: atom_id res chain seq x y z
N MET A 1 -27.96 37.40 -6.41
CA MET A 1 -26.90 37.21 -7.43
C MET A 1 -25.89 36.11 -7.05
N LYS A 2 -25.20 36.13 -5.89
CA LYS A 2 -24.22 35.07 -5.51
C LYS A 2 -24.83 33.67 -5.33
N ILE A 3 -26.01 33.56 -4.71
CA ILE A 3 -26.71 32.27 -4.51
C ILE A 3 -27.16 31.65 -5.83
N LEU A 4 -27.59 32.46 -6.81
CA LEU A 4 -27.97 31.99 -8.14
C LEU A 4 -26.77 31.44 -8.94
N ARG A 5 -25.57 31.99 -8.74
CA ARG A 5 -24.33 31.48 -9.36
C ARG A 5 -23.92 30.14 -8.76
N ILE A 6 -24.08 29.96 -7.45
CA ILE A 6 -23.79 28.68 -6.77
C ILE A 6 -24.79 27.60 -7.20
N LEU A 7 -26.08 27.93 -7.24
CA LEU A 7 -27.11 27.03 -7.78
C LEU A 7 -26.86 26.67 -9.24
N GLY A 8 -26.46 27.66 -10.07
CA GLY A 8 -26.09 27.42 -11.47
C GLY A 8 -24.86 26.52 -11.61
N TYR A 9 -23.86 26.66 -10.73
CA TYR A 9 -22.65 25.84 -10.74
C TYR A 9 -22.93 24.40 -10.31
N ILE A 10 -23.80 24.22 -9.31
CA ILE A 10 -24.25 22.90 -8.84
C ILE A 10 -25.10 22.21 -9.94
N LEU A 11 -26.05 22.92 -10.55
CA LEU A 11 -26.86 22.39 -11.65
C LEU A 11 -26.00 22.01 -12.86
N LEU A 12 -24.99 22.83 -13.19
CA LEU A 12 -24.06 22.54 -14.28
C LEU A 12 -23.27 21.24 -13.99
N HIS A 13 -22.80 21.05 -12.75
CA HIS A 13 -22.08 19.83 -12.34
C HIS A 13 -22.96 18.58 -12.35
N ILE A 14 -24.24 18.71 -11.94
CA ILE A 14 -25.19 17.60 -12.00
C ILE A 14 -25.51 17.24 -13.45
N LEU A 15 -25.69 18.24 -14.32
CA LEU A 15 -25.92 18.03 -15.76
C LEU A 15 -24.70 17.42 -16.45
N THR A 16 -23.49 17.90 -16.21
CA THR A 16 -22.28 17.32 -16.80
C THR A 16 -22.02 15.91 -16.29
N LEU A 17 -22.22 15.64 -15.00
CA LEU A 17 -22.10 14.28 -14.46
C LEU A 17 -23.16 13.35 -15.05
N GLY A 18 -24.41 13.82 -15.21
CA GLY A 18 -25.49 13.08 -15.85
C GLY A 18 -25.19 12.75 -17.32
N ILE A 19 -24.66 13.70 -18.08
CA ILE A 19 -24.26 13.49 -19.49
C ILE A 19 -23.07 12.53 -19.57
N LEU A 20 -22.07 12.66 -18.70
CA LEU A 20 -20.93 11.75 -18.65
C LEU A 20 -21.35 10.31 -18.30
N LEU A 21 -22.29 10.15 -17.36
CA LEU A 21 -22.88 8.85 -17.02
C LEU A 21 -23.72 8.29 -18.18
N LEU A 22 -24.44 9.13 -18.92
CA LEU A 22 -25.20 8.71 -20.09
C LEU A 22 -24.26 8.27 -21.22
N CYS A 23 -23.19 9.04 -21.51
CA CYS A 23 -22.16 8.68 -22.48
C CYS A 23 -21.44 7.40 -22.06
N HIS A 24 -21.15 7.21 -20.77
CA HIS A 24 -20.61 5.97 -20.24
C HIS A 24 -21.59 4.82 -20.44
N TYR A 25 -22.88 5.01 -20.11
CA TYR A 25 -23.90 3.99 -20.28
C TYR A 25 -24.07 3.57 -21.75
N TYR A 26 -24.17 4.52 -22.67
CA TYR A 26 -24.27 4.22 -24.11
C TYR A 26 -23.01 3.55 -24.67
N LYS A 27 -21.82 3.93 -24.19
CA LYS A 27 -20.54 3.38 -24.66
C LYS A 27 -20.28 1.94 -24.18
N TYR A 28 -20.79 1.57 -23.00
CA TYR A 28 -20.44 0.28 -22.37
C TYR A 28 -21.62 -0.70 -22.23
N HIS A 29 -22.86 -0.28 -22.44
CA HIS A 29 -24.04 -1.14 -22.23
C HIS A 29 -24.95 -1.37 -23.43
N ASN A 30 -24.70 -0.75 -24.60
CA ASN A 30 -25.48 -1.01 -25.81
C ASN A 30 -24.66 -1.73 -26.89
N VAL A 31 -24.69 -3.06 -26.89
CA VAL A 31 -24.64 -3.86 -28.13
C VAL A 31 -25.62 -5.02 -28.03
N ARG A 32 -26.79 -4.87 -28.65
CA ARG A 32 -27.50 -5.98 -29.29
C ARG A 32 -28.32 -5.43 -30.47
N GLU A 33 -28.01 -5.91 -31.66
CA GLU A 33 -28.67 -5.57 -32.92
C GLU A 33 -30.12 -6.10 -32.97
N GLN A 34 -31.07 -5.27 -33.39
CA GLN A 34 -32.13 -5.56 -34.38
C GLN A 34 -33.07 -4.33 -34.60
N GLY A 35 -33.04 -3.82 -35.84
CA GLY A 35 -34.06 -3.11 -36.64
C GLY A 35 -35.14 -2.14 -36.08
N LEU A 36 -35.07 -0.90 -36.61
CA LEU A 36 -36.14 0.06 -37.03
C LEU A 36 -36.83 0.98 -35.98
N PRO A 37 -37.37 2.17 -36.35
CA PRO A 37 -37.46 2.84 -37.68
C PRO A 37 -36.81 4.24 -37.75
N VAL A 38 -36.58 4.70 -38.99
CA VAL A 38 -36.00 6.01 -39.37
C VAL A 38 -37.03 7.13 -39.21
N PRO A 39 -36.72 8.24 -38.49
CA PRO A 39 -37.49 9.49 -38.56
C PRO A 39 -37.00 10.38 -39.73
N PRO A 40 -37.89 11.22 -40.29
CA PRO A 40 -37.75 11.81 -41.62
C PRO A 40 -36.67 12.90 -41.70
N VAL A 41 -36.03 12.95 -42.87
CA VAL A 41 -35.04 13.95 -43.30
C VAL A 41 -35.74 15.30 -43.52
N PRO A 42 -35.27 16.41 -42.92
CA PRO A 42 -35.65 17.75 -43.36
C PRO A 42 -34.81 18.18 -44.57
N ASP A 43 -35.50 18.76 -45.54
CA ASP A 43 -35.09 18.99 -46.93
C ASP A 43 -33.78 19.75 -47.14
N VAL A 44 -32.95 19.22 -48.04
CA VAL A 44 -31.90 19.97 -48.74
C VAL A 44 -32.54 20.53 -50.02
N PRO A 45 -32.45 21.84 -50.29
CA PRO A 45 -32.60 22.34 -51.64
C PRO A 45 -31.35 21.98 -52.46
N GLU A 46 -31.56 21.12 -53.44
CA GLU A 46 -30.67 20.77 -54.55
C GLU A 46 -30.24 22.02 -55.36
N GLN A 47 -29.00 22.02 -55.86
CA GLN A 47 -28.66 21.79 -57.27
C GLN A 47 -27.15 22.02 -57.49
N THR A 48 -26.37 21.01 -57.91
CA THR A 48 -25.99 20.72 -59.32
C THR A 48 -25.31 21.95 -59.96
N THR A 49 -24.04 21.92 -60.42
CA THR A 49 -23.58 21.13 -61.56
C THR A 49 -22.05 21.26 -61.68
N LEU A 50 -21.35 20.14 -61.91
CA LEU A 50 -20.02 20.12 -62.51
C LEU A 50 -20.08 20.68 -63.94
N GLN A 51 -19.24 21.66 -64.30
CA GLN A 51 -18.78 21.82 -65.68
C GLN A 51 -17.26 21.98 -65.74
N VAL A 52 -16.68 21.00 -66.43
CA VAL A 52 -15.30 20.89 -66.90
C VAL A 52 -15.06 21.90 -68.03
N ALA A 53 -13.90 22.55 -68.06
CA ALA A 53 -13.31 23.05 -69.31
C ALA A 53 -11.76 23.09 -69.28
N VAL A 54 -11.16 22.09 -69.94
CA VAL A 54 -10.09 22.22 -70.96
C VAL A 54 -8.79 22.97 -70.60
N GLN A 55 -7.70 22.25 -70.27
CA GLN A 55 -6.87 21.70 -71.37
C GLN A 55 -6.26 22.59 -72.49
N PRO A 56 -5.25 23.47 -72.33
CA PRO A 56 -4.39 23.79 -73.49
C PRO A 56 -2.97 23.17 -73.38
N PRO A 57 -2.28 22.96 -74.51
CA PRO A 57 -1.39 21.83 -74.74
C PRO A 57 0.12 22.12 -74.61
N LYS A 58 0.90 21.02 -74.70
CA LYS A 58 2.34 20.84 -74.45
C LYS A 58 3.35 21.51 -75.42
N ASP A 59 4.47 21.95 -74.83
CA ASP A 59 5.91 21.93 -75.25
C ASP A 59 6.42 22.78 -76.46
N PRO A 60 7.73 23.21 -76.53
CA PRO A 60 8.94 22.51 -76.04
C PRO A 60 10.10 23.34 -75.40
N GLN A 61 10.95 22.64 -74.61
CA GLN A 61 12.38 22.87 -74.29
C GLN A 61 12.91 24.29 -73.97
N ILE A 62 13.26 24.56 -72.71
CA ILE A 62 14.48 25.33 -72.34
C ILE A 62 15.16 24.67 -71.14
N LYS A 63 16.44 24.33 -71.31
CA LYS A 63 17.36 23.75 -70.32
C LYS A 63 17.57 24.72 -69.14
N ALA A 64 17.44 24.22 -67.91
CA ALA A 64 17.93 24.88 -66.70
C ALA A 64 19.22 24.18 -66.18
N PRO A 65 20.16 24.93 -65.56
CA PRO A 65 21.55 24.53 -65.34
C PRO A 65 21.71 23.55 -64.16
N PRO A 66 22.85 22.84 -64.08
CA PRO A 66 23.09 21.85 -63.03
C PRO A 66 23.21 22.51 -61.66
N SER A 67 22.42 22.05 -60.68
CA SER A 67 22.61 22.36 -59.27
C SER A 67 23.95 21.80 -58.76
N PRO A 68 24.70 22.55 -57.93
CA PRO A 68 26.01 22.14 -57.46
C PRO A 68 25.92 20.87 -56.60
N SER A 69 26.68 19.85 -56.99
CA SER A 69 26.91 18.65 -56.20
C SER A 69 27.64 19.00 -54.90
N LEU A 70 26.97 18.79 -53.77
CA LEU A 70 27.64 18.70 -52.47
C LEU A 70 28.63 17.51 -52.49
N PRO A 71 29.82 17.63 -51.87
CA PRO A 71 30.75 16.53 -51.75
C PRO A 71 30.12 15.38 -50.92
N PRO A 72 30.46 14.11 -51.21
CA PRO A 72 29.99 12.99 -50.42
C PRO A 72 30.57 13.07 -48.99
N TYR A 73 29.69 13.00 -47.98
CA TYR A 73 30.11 12.83 -46.60
C TYR A 73 30.90 11.52 -46.43
N PRO A 74 31.93 11.48 -45.56
CA PRO A 74 32.58 10.24 -45.21
C PRO A 74 31.57 9.30 -44.59
N ARG A 75 31.34 8.15 -45.23
CA ARG A 75 30.59 7.04 -44.66
C ARG A 75 31.35 6.53 -43.44
N LEU A 76 30.70 6.52 -42.27
CA LEU A 76 31.10 5.60 -41.21
C LEU A 76 30.99 4.16 -41.78
N PRO A 77 31.92 3.25 -41.44
CA PRO A 77 31.88 1.88 -41.93
C PRO A 77 30.56 1.24 -41.53
N SER A 78 29.79 0.82 -42.52
CA SER A 78 28.59 0.00 -42.33
C SER A 78 29.00 -1.36 -41.80
N THR A 79 28.53 -1.70 -40.60
CA THR A 79 28.64 -3.03 -40.00
C THR A 79 27.76 -4.05 -40.75
N PRO A 80 28.18 -5.33 -40.85
CA PRO A 80 27.40 -6.37 -41.52
C PRO A 80 26.15 -6.74 -40.71
N PRO A 81 25.05 -7.17 -41.36
CA PRO A 81 23.85 -7.61 -40.65
C PRO A 81 24.11 -8.96 -39.96
N LEU A 82 23.76 -9.07 -38.69
CA LEU A 82 23.73 -10.34 -37.97
C LEU A 82 22.44 -11.10 -38.31
N SER A 83 22.60 -12.37 -38.67
CA SER A 83 21.54 -13.36 -38.78
C SER A 83 20.85 -13.54 -37.43
N GLN A 84 19.62 -13.03 -37.33
CA GLN A 84 18.73 -13.20 -36.19
C GLN A 84 17.95 -14.51 -36.33
N GLU A 85 18.51 -15.62 -35.87
CA GLU A 85 17.70 -16.80 -35.55
C GLU A 85 18.16 -17.28 -34.16
N ASP A 86 17.24 -17.20 -33.19
CA ASP A 86 17.30 -17.77 -31.83
C ASP A 86 17.97 -17.02 -30.66
N VAL A 87 17.83 -15.69 -30.56
CA VAL A 87 18.04 -14.97 -29.28
C VAL A 87 16.84 -14.09 -28.95
N PHE A 88 16.21 -14.33 -27.80
CA PHE A 88 15.14 -13.47 -27.27
C PHE A 88 15.73 -12.09 -26.94
N LEU A 89 15.12 -11.03 -27.49
CA LEU A 89 15.55 -9.62 -27.36
C LEU A 89 15.64 -9.07 -25.93
N ASP A 90 15.14 -9.82 -24.93
CA ASP A 90 15.15 -9.47 -23.51
C ASP A 90 16.04 -10.40 -22.65
N SER A 91 16.87 -11.26 -23.27
CA SER A 91 17.72 -12.20 -22.54
C SER A 91 19.02 -11.55 -22.05
N LEU A 92 19.53 -12.04 -20.91
CA LEU A 92 20.82 -11.61 -20.37
C LEU A 92 21.95 -11.83 -21.38
N GLU A 93 21.86 -12.86 -22.23
CA GLU A 93 22.84 -13.12 -23.29
C GLU A 93 22.83 -12.03 -24.39
N SER A 94 21.67 -11.43 -24.69
CA SER A 94 21.59 -10.30 -25.64
C SER A 94 22.27 -9.03 -25.08
N LEU A 95 22.19 -8.82 -23.76
CA LEU A 95 22.86 -7.72 -23.06
C LEU A 95 24.37 -7.93 -22.98
N VAL A 96 24.83 -9.17 -22.84
CA VAL A 96 26.26 -9.54 -22.94
C VAL A 96 26.77 -9.34 -24.38
N ALA A 97 25.96 -9.62 -25.40
CA ALA A 97 26.33 -9.35 -26.79
C ALA A 97 26.42 -7.83 -27.12
N ILE A 98 25.60 -6.99 -26.49
CA ILE A 98 25.71 -5.52 -26.57
C ILE A 98 26.94 -5.01 -25.79
N GLN A 99 27.27 -5.65 -24.66
CA GLN A 99 28.48 -5.42 -23.86
C GLN A 99 29.76 -5.74 -24.66
N GLU A 100 29.78 -6.81 -25.46
CA GLU A 100 30.91 -7.20 -26.30
C GLU A 100 31.18 -6.23 -27.48
N GLN A 101 30.22 -5.34 -27.80
CA GLN A 101 30.34 -4.37 -28.88
C GLN A 101 30.79 -2.95 -28.44
N GLY A 102 31.04 -2.74 -27.14
CA GLY A 102 31.73 -1.53 -26.64
C GLY A 102 30.89 -0.25 -26.57
N PHE A 103 29.56 -0.33 -26.54
CA PHE A 103 28.66 0.83 -26.58
C PHE A 103 28.34 1.48 -25.21
N ALA A 104 28.88 0.97 -24.10
CA ALA A 104 28.71 1.56 -22.76
C ALA A 104 30.07 1.98 -22.16
N PRO A 105 30.21 3.20 -21.60
CA PRO A 105 31.45 3.59 -20.93
C PRO A 105 31.71 2.72 -19.70
N GLU A 106 32.97 2.33 -19.47
CA GLU A 106 33.45 1.54 -18.31
C GLU A 106 32.94 2.07 -16.95
N TYR A 107 32.63 3.36 -16.84
CA TYR A 107 32.12 3.98 -15.61
C TYR A 107 30.63 3.74 -15.34
N ALA A 108 29.81 3.35 -16.33
CA ALA A 108 28.41 2.97 -16.14
C ALA A 108 28.28 1.67 -15.32
N TYR A 109 29.33 0.84 -15.31
CA TYR A 109 29.39 -0.44 -14.58
C TYR A 109 29.54 -0.27 -13.06
N PHE A 110 30.08 0.85 -12.57
CA PHE A 110 30.23 1.08 -11.12
C PHE A 110 28.91 1.45 -10.41
N ILE A 111 27.84 1.72 -11.16
CA ILE A 111 26.49 1.96 -10.61
C ILE A 111 25.73 0.63 -10.41
N LEU A 112 26.23 -0.48 -10.98
CA LEU A 112 25.56 -1.78 -11.00
C LEU A 112 25.86 -2.78 -9.86
N PRO A 113 26.88 -2.67 -8.97
CA PRO A 113 27.12 -3.73 -8.00
C PRO A 113 26.38 -3.44 -6.68
N GLY A 114 25.09 -3.76 -6.60
CA GLY A 114 24.44 -3.88 -5.29
C GLY A 114 22.91 -3.92 -5.23
N ARG A 115 22.19 -3.42 -6.24
CA ARG A 115 20.70 -3.41 -6.20
C ARG A 115 20.12 -4.40 -7.22
N GLN A 116 19.51 -5.47 -6.72
CA GLN A 116 18.71 -6.43 -7.49
C GLN A 116 17.45 -5.81 -8.13
N ASP A 117 17.18 -4.53 -7.85
CA ASP A 117 15.96 -3.80 -8.24
C ASP A 117 16.13 -2.92 -9.50
N LEU A 118 17.32 -2.89 -10.11
CA LEU A 118 17.57 -2.10 -11.32
C LEU A 118 16.95 -2.79 -12.54
N ASN A 119 16.05 -2.10 -13.23
CA ASN A 119 15.57 -2.58 -14.53
C ASN A 119 16.71 -2.51 -15.55
N PRO A 120 17.16 -3.65 -16.13
CA PRO A 120 18.31 -3.70 -17.03
C PRO A 120 18.11 -2.90 -18.33
N ASN A 121 16.87 -2.52 -18.66
CA ASN A 121 16.54 -1.73 -19.85
C ASN A 121 16.84 -0.23 -19.68
N PHE A 122 17.09 0.25 -18.46
CA PHE A 122 17.28 1.67 -18.16
C PHE A 122 18.68 1.94 -17.61
N ILE A 123 19.69 1.84 -18.48
CA ILE A 123 21.09 2.17 -18.19
C ILE A 123 21.39 3.58 -18.73
N VAL A 124 22.27 4.30 -18.03
CA VAL A 124 22.72 5.64 -18.46
C VAL A 124 23.39 5.55 -19.84
N SER A 125 22.96 6.39 -20.78
CA SER A 125 23.53 6.45 -22.13
C SER A 125 24.21 7.80 -22.42
N TYR A 126 25.17 7.83 -23.34
CA TYR A 126 25.53 9.10 -23.99
C TYR A 126 24.35 9.63 -24.82
N PRO A 127 24.35 10.93 -25.19
CA PRO A 127 23.38 11.47 -26.13
C PRO A 127 23.42 10.70 -27.46
N GLN A 128 22.32 10.08 -27.82
CA GLN A 128 22.18 9.28 -29.05
C GLN A 128 20.97 9.71 -29.87
N TYR A 129 20.92 9.28 -31.12
CA TYR A 129 19.76 9.49 -31.98
C TYR A 129 18.54 8.74 -31.45
N ILE A 130 17.34 9.27 -31.69
CA ILE A 130 16.09 8.63 -31.27
C ILE A 130 15.96 7.26 -31.95
N ALA A 131 16.29 7.19 -33.24
CA ALA A 131 16.28 5.95 -34.02
C ALA A 131 17.26 4.89 -33.51
N GLN A 132 18.26 5.27 -32.71
CA GLN A 132 19.27 4.37 -32.15
C GLN A 132 18.97 3.94 -30.70
N ASN A 133 17.92 4.49 -30.09
CA ASN A 133 17.57 4.19 -28.70
C ASN A 133 16.86 2.83 -28.60
N SER A 134 17.37 1.94 -27.75
CA SER A 134 16.80 0.61 -27.52
C SER A 134 15.36 0.62 -26.98
N LEU A 135 14.94 1.70 -26.32
CA LEU A 135 13.57 1.88 -25.82
C LEU A 135 12.59 2.31 -26.92
N ILE A 136 13.06 2.61 -28.13
CA ILE A 136 12.26 3.18 -29.21
C ILE A 136 12.37 2.29 -30.45
N ASN A 137 11.25 1.66 -30.82
CA ASN A 137 11.18 0.82 -32.01
C ASN A 137 10.49 1.55 -33.17
N MET A 138 11.25 2.40 -33.86
CA MET A 138 10.77 3.16 -35.03
C MET A 138 10.36 2.24 -36.18
N ASP A 139 11.12 1.19 -36.45
CA ASP A 139 10.85 0.29 -37.57
C ASP A 139 9.55 -0.50 -37.38
N HIS A 140 9.24 -0.91 -36.15
CA HIS A 140 7.95 -1.54 -35.83
C HIS A 140 6.77 -0.63 -36.12
N GLN A 141 6.87 0.66 -35.77
CA GLN A 141 5.81 1.63 -36.09
C GLN A 141 5.70 1.86 -37.59
N ARG A 142 6.83 1.89 -38.31
CA ARG A 142 6.86 2.00 -39.77
C ARG A 142 6.24 0.78 -40.46
N ILE A 143 6.49 -0.42 -39.96
CA ILE A 143 5.86 -1.67 -40.44
C ILE A 143 4.35 -1.61 -40.19
N LYS A 144 3.92 -1.26 -38.97
CA LYS A 144 2.49 -1.17 -38.62
C LYS A 144 1.75 -0.12 -39.44
N ALA A 145 2.32 1.07 -39.62
CA ALA A 145 1.71 2.14 -40.41
C ALA A 145 1.43 1.71 -41.86
N ASN A 146 2.34 0.92 -42.43
CA ASN A 146 2.28 0.47 -43.82
C ASN A 146 1.61 -0.91 -44.00
N ASN A 147 1.16 -1.59 -42.93
CA ASN A 147 0.62 -2.95 -43.02
C ASN A 147 -0.87 -2.94 -43.43
N PRO A 148 -1.21 -3.34 -44.68
CA PRO A 148 -2.59 -3.30 -45.17
C PRO A 148 -3.54 -4.28 -44.45
N ALA A 149 -3.01 -5.27 -43.72
CA ALA A 149 -3.80 -6.22 -42.94
C ALA A 149 -4.33 -5.64 -41.62
N LEU A 150 -3.76 -4.51 -41.15
CA LEU A 150 -4.24 -3.82 -39.96
C LEU A 150 -5.40 -2.88 -40.28
N ASN A 151 -6.29 -2.70 -39.29
CA ASN A 151 -7.44 -1.82 -39.48
C ASN A 151 -6.99 -0.35 -39.62
N ALA A 152 -7.84 0.48 -40.22
CA ALA A 152 -7.49 1.87 -40.53
C ALA A 152 -7.10 2.70 -39.29
N ARG A 153 -7.68 2.37 -38.12
CA ARG A 153 -7.37 3.07 -36.86
C ARG A 153 -6.00 2.70 -36.33
N GLU A 154 -5.62 1.42 -36.38
CA GLU A 154 -4.30 0.93 -35.98
C GLU A 154 -3.19 1.51 -36.87
N ARG A 155 -3.43 1.57 -38.19
CA ARG A 155 -2.50 2.21 -39.13
C ARG A 155 -2.36 3.71 -38.88
N ALA A 156 -3.48 4.41 -38.68
CA ALA A 156 -3.46 5.84 -38.37
C ALA A 156 -2.71 6.11 -37.05
N PHE A 157 -2.92 5.28 -36.03
CA PHE A 157 -2.20 5.37 -34.76
C PHE A 157 -0.68 5.14 -34.93
N ALA A 158 -0.29 4.07 -35.63
CA ALA A 158 1.11 3.79 -35.92
C ALA A 158 1.76 4.94 -36.73
N THR A 159 1.02 5.56 -37.65
CA THR A 159 1.48 6.73 -38.42
C THR A 159 1.70 7.95 -37.50
N GLN A 160 0.79 8.22 -36.56
CA GLN A 160 0.95 9.31 -35.59
C GLN A 160 2.16 9.08 -34.68
N CYS A 161 2.36 7.85 -34.20
CA CYS A 161 3.54 7.48 -33.42
C CYS A 161 4.83 7.65 -34.25
N LEU A 162 4.84 7.19 -35.49
CA LEU A 162 5.99 7.33 -36.38
C LEU A 162 6.31 8.81 -36.63
N ASN A 163 5.31 9.64 -36.92
CA ASN A 163 5.48 11.09 -37.13
C ASN A 163 6.10 11.78 -35.90
N GLN A 164 5.69 11.39 -34.69
CA GLN A 164 6.34 11.88 -33.48
C GLN A 164 7.81 11.45 -33.44
N LEU A 165 8.10 10.15 -33.62
CA LEU A 165 9.46 9.63 -33.49
C LEU A 165 10.40 10.24 -34.54
N GLU A 166 9.94 10.42 -35.78
CA GLU A 166 10.70 11.08 -36.85
C GLU A 166 10.93 12.57 -36.54
N TYR A 167 9.94 13.27 -35.97
CA TYR A 167 10.13 14.63 -35.49
C TYR A 167 11.18 14.71 -34.38
N LEU A 168 11.11 13.82 -33.39
CA LEU A 168 12.05 13.79 -32.28
C LEU A 168 13.47 13.45 -32.78
N ASP A 169 13.63 12.48 -33.67
CA ASP A 169 14.92 12.10 -34.25
C ASP A 169 15.56 13.24 -35.05
N HIS A 170 14.72 14.02 -35.74
CA HIS A 170 15.19 15.17 -36.49
C HIS A 170 15.72 16.28 -35.57
N ASN A 171 15.06 16.54 -34.44
CA ASN A 171 15.29 17.75 -33.63
C ASN A 171 16.10 17.51 -32.34
N TYR A 172 16.13 16.28 -31.82
CA TYR A 172 16.67 15.95 -30.51
C TYR A 172 17.65 14.78 -30.53
N LEU A 173 18.51 14.74 -29.53
CA LEU A 173 19.20 13.55 -29.05
C LEU A 173 18.56 13.12 -27.74
N ILE A 174 18.57 11.83 -27.45
CA ILE A 174 18.05 11.28 -26.19
C ILE A 174 19.19 10.80 -25.30
N VAL A 175 19.05 11.08 -24.01
CA VAL A 175 19.88 10.56 -22.93
C VAL A 175 19.00 9.70 -22.03
N ASN A 176 19.32 8.41 -21.95
CA ASN A 176 18.73 7.50 -20.98
C ASN A 176 19.46 7.65 -19.64
N VAL A 177 18.73 7.45 -18.54
CA VAL A 177 19.28 7.48 -17.18
C VAL A 177 18.91 6.21 -16.43
N SER A 178 19.51 5.96 -15.27
CA SER A 178 19.22 4.79 -14.46
C SER A 178 17.73 4.70 -14.04
N GLY A 179 17.13 3.51 -14.18
CA GLY A 179 15.76 3.23 -13.76
C GLY A 179 15.63 2.78 -12.29
N ASP A 180 16.11 3.61 -11.35
CA ASP A 180 16.18 3.31 -9.91
C ASP A 180 15.15 4.08 -9.05
N GLY A 181 14.16 4.70 -9.69
CA GLY A 181 13.17 5.58 -9.05
C GLY A 181 13.49 7.07 -9.13
N ASP A 182 14.75 7.46 -9.40
CA ASP A 182 15.18 8.87 -9.45
C ASP A 182 15.37 9.40 -10.89
N CYS A 183 14.88 8.66 -11.90
CA CYS A 183 15.05 8.98 -13.31
C CYS A 183 14.54 10.38 -13.73
N LEU A 184 13.49 10.91 -13.08
CA LEU A 184 13.03 12.28 -13.33
C LEU A 184 14.13 13.30 -12.99
N TYR A 185 14.67 13.24 -11.77
CA TYR A 185 15.64 14.22 -11.28
C TYR A 185 16.96 14.10 -12.03
N ARG A 186 17.41 12.88 -12.34
CA ARG A 186 18.60 12.65 -13.17
C ARG A 186 18.41 13.25 -14.57
N SER A 187 17.28 12.98 -15.21
CA SER A 187 16.96 13.53 -16.55
C SER A 187 16.90 15.05 -16.54
N TYR A 188 16.24 15.63 -15.53
CA TYR A 188 16.19 17.08 -15.35
C TYR A 188 17.58 17.66 -15.11
N GLY A 189 18.40 17.01 -14.27
CA GLY A 189 19.78 17.43 -13.99
C GLY A 189 20.67 17.47 -15.24
N VAL A 190 20.57 16.46 -16.12
CA VAL A 190 21.25 16.46 -17.42
C VAL A 190 20.83 17.66 -18.26
N GLY A 191 19.52 17.90 -18.40
CA GLY A 191 19.00 19.01 -19.19
C GLY A 191 19.38 20.37 -18.60
N TYR A 192 19.34 20.50 -17.28
CA TYR A 192 19.69 21.72 -16.55
C TYR A 192 21.16 22.11 -16.74
N LEU A 193 22.09 21.17 -16.59
CA LEU A 193 23.51 21.44 -16.83
C LEU A 193 23.79 21.72 -18.31
N CYS A 194 23.08 21.06 -19.22
CA CYS A 194 23.17 21.33 -20.66
C CYS A 194 22.70 22.75 -21.00
N ALA A 195 21.58 23.19 -20.44
CA ALA A 195 21.04 24.54 -20.62
C ALA A 195 22.01 25.62 -20.10
N LEU A 196 22.60 25.43 -18.92
CA LEU A 196 23.61 26.35 -18.38
C LEU A 196 24.85 26.41 -19.28
N GLN A 197 25.32 25.25 -19.77
CA GLN A 197 26.47 25.21 -20.67
C GLN A 197 26.19 25.89 -22.02
N GLN A 198 24.97 25.82 -22.53
CA GLN A 198 24.57 26.55 -23.73
C GLN A 198 24.49 28.06 -23.48
N ALA A 199 23.86 28.47 -22.38
CA ALA A 199 23.74 29.87 -21.98
C ALA A 199 25.12 30.51 -21.74
N ARG A 200 26.16 29.71 -21.42
CA ARG A 200 27.54 30.20 -21.30
C ARG A 200 28.06 30.88 -22.56
N LYS A 201 27.56 30.49 -23.74
CA LYS A 201 27.95 31.10 -25.02
C LYS A 201 27.57 32.58 -25.10
N THR A 202 26.49 32.98 -24.41
CA THR A 202 26.00 34.36 -24.36
C THR A 202 26.29 35.05 -23.03
N CYS A 203 26.38 34.30 -21.92
CA CYS A 203 26.74 34.78 -20.59
C CYS A 203 27.87 33.93 -19.97
N PRO A 204 29.15 34.35 -20.07
CA PRO A 204 30.29 33.55 -19.58
C PRO A 204 30.23 33.18 -18.09
N ASN A 205 29.60 34.02 -17.27
CA ASN A 205 29.50 33.85 -15.82
C ASN A 205 28.21 33.15 -15.36
N ILE A 206 27.43 32.55 -16.28
CA ILE A 206 26.10 31.99 -15.98
C ILE A 206 26.10 30.98 -14.82
N PHE A 207 27.16 30.19 -14.66
CA PHE A 207 27.27 29.25 -13.53
C PHE A 207 27.40 29.97 -12.19
N TYR A 208 28.11 31.10 -12.11
CA TYR A 208 28.22 31.90 -10.88
C TYR A 208 26.95 32.71 -10.60
N GLU A 209 26.27 33.18 -11.64
CA GLU A 209 24.95 33.81 -11.49
C GLU A 209 23.94 32.81 -10.93
N GLU A 210 23.99 31.56 -11.41
CA GLU A 210 23.13 30.50 -10.94
C GLU A 210 23.45 30.09 -9.49
N THR A 211 24.71 30.02 -9.09
CA THR A 211 25.06 29.76 -7.67
C THR A 211 24.55 30.88 -6.76
N ALA A 212 24.66 32.14 -7.18
CA ALA A 212 24.11 33.28 -6.43
C ALA A 212 22.59 33.24 -6.35
N ARG A 213 21.90 32.76 -7.41
CA ARG A 213 20.45 32.56 -7.42
C ARG A 213 20.03 31.46 -6.46
N LEU A 214 20.72 30.31 -6.47
CA LEU A 214 20.41 29.20 -5.57
C LEU A 214 20.55 29.61 -4.08
N ASN A 215 21.57 30.39 -3.73
CA ASN A 215 21.75 30.92 -2.38
C ASN A 215 20.62 31.85 -1.89
N LYS A 216 19.87 32.47 -2.82
CA LYS A 216 18.75 33.36 -2.48
C LYS A 216 17.42 32.61 -2.33
N LEU A 217 17.35 31.34 -2.69
CA LEU A 217 16.13 30.55 -2.54
C LEU A 217 15.84 30.33 -1.04
N PRO A 218 14.59 30.43 -0.58
CA PRO A 218 14.21 30.07 0.78
C PRO A 218 14.68 28.66 1.18
N PHE A 219 14.70 27.73 0.23
CA PHE A 219 15.28 26.38 0.37
C PHE A 219 16.70 26.38 0.94
N ALA A 220 17.56 27.31 0.53
CA ALA A 220 18.97 27.35 0.92
C ALA A 220 19.17 27.55 2.43
N THR A 221 18.21 28.22 3.09
CA THR A 221 18.26 28.41 4.55
C THR A 221 17.93 27.14 5.33
N LEU A 222 17.08 26.28 4.77
CA LEU A 222 16.64 25.03 5.39
C LEU A 222 17.58 23.86 5.07
N PHE A 223 18.22 23.89 3.90
CA PHE A 223 19.14 22.85 3.42
C PHE A 223 20.51 23.46 3.01
N PRO A 224 21.24 24.08 3.96
CA PRO A 224 22.46 24.81 3.64
C PRO A 224 23.58 23.90 3.14
N GLU A 225 23.74 22.70 3.72
CA GLU A 225 24.79 21.76 3.32
C GLU A 225 24.59 21.24 1.89
N LEU A 226 23.36 20.80 1.57
CA LEU A 226 23.03 20.28 0.24
C LEU A 226 23.12 21.38 -0.83
N THR A 227 22.69 22.61 -0.49
CA THR A 227 22.83 23.77 -1.37
C THR A 227 24.30 24.10 -1.62
N GLN A 228 25.15 24.08 -0.59
CA GLN A 228 26.58 24.32 -0.73
C GLN A 228 27.28 23.26 -1.60
N GLN A 229 26.89 21.99 -1.46
CA GLN A 229 27.43 20.91 -2.30
C GLN A 229 27.11 21.13 -3.79
N VAL A 230 25.87 21.54 -4.13
CA VAL A 230 25.51 21.87 -5.51
C VAL A 230 26.20 23.14 -6.01
N ILE A 231 26.38 24.14 -5.16
CA ILE A 231 27.15 25.34 -5.53
C ILE A 231 28.59 25.00 -5.89
N ASN A 232 29.22 24.12 -5.11
CA ASN A 232 30.57 23.62 -5.40
C ASN A 232 30.59 22.83 -6.72
N LEU A 233 29.55 22.03 -6.98
CA LEU A 233 29.38 21.29 -8.24
C LEU A 233 29.26 22.26 -9.43
N LEU A 234 28.41 23.29 -9.35
CA LEU A 234 28.25 24.29 -10.42
C LEU A 234 29.53 25.10 -10.65
N THR A 235 30.26 25.42 -9.57
CA THR A 235 31.57 26.07 -9.66
C THR A 235 32.59 25.19 -10.38
N ARG A 236 32.56 23.87 -10.13
CA ARG A 236 33.39 22.91 -10.88
C ARG A 236 32.96 22.83 -12.35
N CYS A 237 31.66 22.85 -12.65
CA CYS A 237 31.16 22.89 -14.02
C CYS A 237 31.66 24.11 -14.80
N HIS A 238 31.77 25.28 -14.15
CA HIS A 238 32.32 26.48 -14.78
C HIS A 238 33.74 26.27 -15.34
N ALA A 239 34.57 25.50 -14.63
CA ALA A 239 35.93 25.18 -15.05
C ALA A 239 36.00 24.17 -16.23
N LEU A 240 34.87 23.57 -16.64
CA LEU A 240 34.80 22.61 -17.73
C LEU A 240 34.38 23.30 -19.04
N PRO A 241 35.19 23.26 -20.11
CA PRO A 241 34.95 24.05 -21.33
C PRO A 241 33.84 23.49 -22.24
N SER A 242 33.52 22.19 -22.16
CA SER A 242 32.53 21.55 -23.03
C SER A 242 31.48 20.76 -22.24
N PHE A 243 30.31 20.57 -22.85
CA PHE A 243 29.27 19.72 -22.27
C PHE A 243 29.72 18.27 -22.15
N GLN A 244 30.55 17.77 -23.09
CA GLN A 244 31.16 16.45 -22.99
C GLN A 244 31.96 16.30 -21.69
N GLN A 245 32.79 17.29 -21.31
CA GLN A 245 33.53 17.20 -20.05
C GLN A 245 32.62 17.26 -18.82
N ILE A 246 31.54 18.03 -18.86
CA ILE A 246 30.51 18.01 -17.80
C ILE A 246 29.84 16.63 -17.75
N PHE A 247 29.56 16.03 -18.91
CA PHE A 247 28.96 14.72 -19.01
C PHE A 247 29.87 13.65 -18.38
N ASP A 248 31.12 13.60 -18.80
CA ASP A 248 32.10 12.60 -18.37
C ASP A 248 32.46 12.73 -16.89
N LYS A 249 32.67 13.98 -16.41
CA LYS A 249 33.21 14.22 -15.06
C LYS A 249 32.15 14.45 -13.99
N ILE A 250 30.94 14.85 -14.37
CA ILE A 250 29.87 15.22 -13.43
C ILE A 250 28.66 14.29 -13.59
N ILE A 251 28.08 14.20 -14.79
CA ILE A 251 26.83 13.43 -15.02
C ILE A 251 27.07 11.92 -14.83
N LEU A 252 28.17 11.40 -15.36
CA LEU A 252 28.55 9.98 -15.22
C LEU A 252 29.21 9.68 -13.85
N SER A 253 29.53 10.68 -13.04
CA SER A 253 30.12 10.47 -11.72
C SER A 253 29.05 10.05 -10.71
N PRO A 254 29.16 8.88 -10.04
CA PRO A 254 28.18 8.45 -9.04
C PRO A 254 28.03 9.45 -7.89
N HIS A 255 29.14 10.07 -7.48
CA HIS A 255 29.16 11.05 -6.39
C HIS A 255 28.41 12.35 -6.75
N TYR A 256 28.77 12.98 -7.87
CA TYR A 256 28.13 14.26 -8.26
C TYR A 256 26.71 14.09 -8.77
N SER A 257 26.42 12.97 -9.45
CA SER A 257 25.07 12.61 -9.87
C SER A 257 24.14 12.43 -8.67
N MET A 258 24.61 11.79 -7.60
CA MET A 258 23.86 11.65 -6.34
C MET A 258 23.60 13.00 -5.67
N ILE A 259 24.63 13.86 -5.55
CA ILE A 259 24.47 15.21 -4.99
C ILE A 259 23.40 16.01 -5.74
N LEU A 260 23.48 16.05 -7.08
CA LEU A 260 22.54 16.80 -7.89
C LEU A 260 21.13 16.23 -7.80
N THR A 261 21.00 14.90 -7.81
CA THR A 261 19.71 14.19 -7.69
C THR A 261 19.05 14.48 -6.35
N SER A 262 19.77 14.35 -5.24
CA SER A 262 19.26 14.65 -3.89
C SER A 262 18.82 16.11 -3.78
N PHE A 263 19.60 17.05 -4.29
CA PHE A 263 19.22 18.46 -4.29
C PHE A 263 17.94 18.73 -5.08
N LEU A 264 17.84 18.19 -6.31
CA LEU A 264 16.65 18.37 -7.14
C LEU A 264 15.41 17.75 -6.50
N LYS A 265 15.54 16.58 -5.88
CA LYS A 265 14.45 15.91 -5.16
C LYS A 265 13.93 16.75 -3.99
N GLU A 266 14.82 17.18 -3.12
CA GLU A 266 14.47 18.01 -1.96
C GLU A 266 13.91 19.39 -2.37
N LEU A 267 14.49 20.02 -3.39
CA LEU A 267 14.03 21.31 -3.89
C LEU A 267 12.63 21.20 -4.52
N ALA A 268 12.40 20.14 -5.31
CA ALA A 268 11.10 19.88 -5.92
C ALA A 268 10.01 19.69 -4.86
N ALA A 269 10.29 18.85 -3.86
CA ALA A 269 9.39 18.60 -2.76
C ALA A 269 9.12 19.87 -1.94
N TYR A 270 10.16 20.60 -1.56
CA TYR A 270 10.05 21.87 -0.84
C TYR A 270 9.16 22.88 -1.57
N THR A 271 9.36 23.02 -2.88
CA THR A 271 8.61 23.99 -3.69
C THR A 271 7.15 23.56 -3.86
N ALA A 272 6.90 22.28 -4.12
CA ALA A 272 5.55 21.73 -4.17
C ALA A 272 4.80 21.93 -2.84
N ARG A 273 5.46 21.70 -1.71
CA ARG A 273 4.94 21.94 -0.36
C ARG A 273 4.59 23.41 -0.13
N SER A 274 5.52 24.31 -0.47
CA SER A 274 5.33 25.75 -0.29
C SER A 274 4.11 26.25 -1.06
N ASN A 275 3.90 25.75 -2.28
CA ASN A 275 2.71 26.10 -3.07
C ASN A 275 1.40 25.63 -2.44
N ILE A 276 1.35 24.41 -1.92
CA ILE A 276 0.13 23.89 -1.28
C ILE A 276 -0.19 24.74 -0.04
N ILE A 277 0.81 25.02 0.79
CA ILE A 277 0.65 25.84 2.00
C ILE A 277 0.19 27.27 1.66
N GLN A 278 0.67 27.85 0.55
CA GLN A 278 0.30 29.21 0.14
C GLN A 278 -1.09 29.30 -0.50
N ASN A 279 -1.57 28.22 -1.13
CA ASN A 279 -2.79 28.24 -1.94
C ASN A 279 -3.99 27.51 -1.33
N MET A 280 -3.81 26.76 -0.23
CA MET A 280 -4.86 25.99 0.44
C MET A 280 -4.90 26.27 1.94
N ASP A 281 -6.08 26.16 2.56
CA ASP A 281 -6.19 26.14 4.01
C ASP A 281 -5.60 24.84 4.59
N MET A 282 -5.20 24.87 5.88
CA MET A 282 -4.49 23.77 6.52
C MET A 282 -5.30 22.45 6.53
N LEU A 283 -6.62 22.52 6.69
CA LEU A 283 -7.45 21.31 6.73
C LEU A 283 -7.52 20.68 5.34
N SER A 284 -7.78 21.49 4.30
CA SER A 284 -7.78 21.03 2.90
C SER A 284 -6.44 20.45 2.48
N ALA A 285 -5.32 21.09 2.87
CA ALA A 285 -3.99 20.59 2.59
C ALA A 285 -3.72 19.23 3.28
N LYS A 286 -4.12 19.07 4.54
CA LYS A 286 -4.02 17.77 5.25
C LYS A 286 -4.84 16.68 4.59
N VAL A 287 -6.08 16.98 4.22
CA VAL A 287 -6.97 16.02 3.53
C VAL A 287 -6.35 15.59 2.20
N MET A 288 -5.80 16.53 1.42
CA MET A 288 -5.09 16.22 0.19
C MET A 288 -3.91 15.27 0.43
N LEU A 289 -3.01 15.61 1.37
CA LEU A 289 -1.83 14.77 1.65
C LEU A 289 -2.19 13.39 2.17
N ILE A 290 -3.18 13.30 3.05
CA ILE A 290 -3.63 12.02 3.56
C ILE A 290 -4.28 11.21 2.43
N SER A 291 -5.05 11.85 1.54
CA SER A 291 -5.57 11.22 0.33
C SER A 291 -4.46 10.71 -0.59
N ASP A 292 -3.35 11.43 -0.72
CA ASP A 292 -2.19 10.98 -1.51
C ASP A 292 -1.46 9.80 -0.83
N LEU A 293 -1.50 9.71 0.50
CA LEU A 293 -1.00 8.58 1.28
C LEU A 293 -1.97 7.37 1.28
N GLU A 294 -3.22 7.54 0.86
CA GLU A 294 -4.21 6.46 0.87
C GLU A 294 -3.89 5.36 -0.16
N GLU A 295 -4.62 4.25 -0.07
CA GLU A 295 -4.51 3.08 -0.95
C GLU A 295 -3.14 2.39 -0.92
N ASP A 296 -2.29 2.62 -1.94
CA ASP A 296 -1.06 1.86 -2.18
C ASP A 296 0.10 2.28 -1.26
N LEU A 297 0.12 3.53 -0.79
CA LEU A 297 1.18 4.07 0.06
C LEU A 297 0.91 3.86 1.56
N LEU A 298 -0.32 3.54 1.94
CA LEU A 298 -0.71 3.40 3.35
C LEU A 298 0.01 2.23 4.08
N PRO A 299 0.27 1.06 3.45
CA PRO A 299 1.08 0.01 4.08
C PRO A 299 2.51 0.48 4.35
N ALA A 300 3.14 1.14 3.38
CA ALA A 300 4.50 1.64 3.49
C ALA A 300 4.59 2.80 4.50
N THR A 301 3.56 3.65 4.56
CA THR A 301 3.38 4.68 5.59
C THR A 301 3.31 4.09 6.98
N THR A 302 2.52 3.01 7.15
CA THR A 302 2.42 2.30 8.42
C THR A 302 3.78 1.76 8.85
N GLN A 303 4.51 1.13 7.91
CA GLN A 303 5.85 0.61 8.16
C GLN A 303 6.86 1.70 8.53
N TYR A 304 6.88 2.80 7.80
CA TYR A 304 7.73 3.96 8.10
C TYR A 304 7.45 4.50 9.51
N LEU A 305 6.17 4.71 9.84
CA LEU A 305 5.77 5.23 11.14
C LEU A 305 6.16 4.30 12.29
N LEU A 306 6.06 2.99 12.11
CA LEU A 306 6.47 2.00 13.13
C LEU A 306 7.99 1.98 13.33
N GLN A 307 8.78 2.21 12.27
CA GLN A 307 10.23 2.33 12.39
C GLN A 307 10.64 3.61 13.14
N GLN A 308 9.98 4.73 12.85
CA GLN A 308 10.30 6.02 13.47
C GLN A 308 9.74 6.17 14.89
N LYS A 309 8.56 5.59 15.15
CA LYS A 309 7.85 5.66 16.43
C LYS A 309 7.30 4.29 16.82
N PRO A 310 8.13 3.40 17.37
CA PRO A 310 7.69 2.07 17.75
C PRO A 310 6.57 2.03 18.79
N SER A 311 6.48 3.06 19.65
CA SER A 311 5.37 3.22 20.62
C SER A 311 4.00 3.41 19.95
N LEU A 312 3.96 3.81 18.68
CA LEU A 312 2.72 3.93 17.90
C LEU A 312 2.00 2.57 17.78
N SER A 313 2.75 1.47 17.72
CA SER A 313 2.18 0.11 17.67
C SER A 313 1.23 -0.14 18.84
N GLN A 314 1.53 0.38 20.03
CA GLN A 314 0.67 0.21 21.19
C GLN A 314 -0.66 0.94 21.03
N HIS A 315 -0.64 2.13 20.42
CA HIS A 315 -1.85 2.90 20.16
C HIS A 315 -2.72 2.24 19.08
N LEU A 316 -2.09 1.74 18.01
CA LEU A 316 -2.80 1.07 16.91
C LEU A 316 -3.43 -0.27 17.32
N ILE A 317 -2.82 -1.00 18.28
CA ILE A 317 -3.22 -2.38 18.62
C ILE A 317 -4.01 -2.47 19.92
N PHE A 318 -3.54 -1.84 21.00
CA PHE A 318 -4.08 -2.05 22.35
C PHE A 318 -5.04 -0.96 22.79
N HIS A 319 -4.96 0.22 22.18
CA HIS A 319 -5.81 1.36 22.49
C HIS A 319 -6.38 2.02 21.23
N PRO A 320 -6.99 1.25 20.30
CA PRO A 320 -7.68 1.87 19.19
C PRO A 320 -8.77 2.78 19.79
N PRO A 321 -8.77 4.08 19.47
CA PRO A 321 -9.81 4.97 19.97
C PRO A 321 -11.16 4.42 19.52
N MET A 322 -12.19 4.51 20.38
CA MET A 322 -13.55 4.46 19.88
C MET A 322 -13.63 5.53 18.79
N PRO A 323 -14.02 5.19 17.55
CA PRO A 323 -14.22 6.24 16.58
C PRO A 323 -15.34 7.09 17.18
N LEU A 324 -15.06 8.39 17.32
CA LEU A 324 -16.07 9.38 17.70
C LEU A 324 -17.04 9.49 16.52
N THR A 325 -17.85 8.45 16.41
CA THR A 325 -18.81 8.24 15.35
C THR A 325 -20.07 9.03 15.63
N SER A 326 -20.83 9.24 14.57
CA SER A 326 -22.13 9.88 14.66
C SER A 326 -23.06 9.14 15.64
N PRO A 327 -24.05 9.82 16.25
CA PRO A 327 -25.05 9.15 17.09
C PRO A 327 -25.72 7.94 16.42
N GLN A 328 -25.82 7.96 15.09
CA GLN A 328 -26.37 6.88 14.29
C GLN A 328 -25.53 5.60 14.36
N GLU A 329 -24.23 5.71 14.13
CA GLU A 329 -23.31 4.57 14.15
C GLU A 329 -23.21 3.96 15.55
N GLN A 330 -23.21 4.81 16.59
CA GLN A 330 -23.28 4.35 17.98
C GLN A 330 -24.60 3.58 18.22
N PHE A 331 -25.72 4.08 17.71
CA PHE A 331 -27.00 3.37 17.81
C PHE A 331 -27.00 2.03 17.04
N TYR A 332 -26.38 1.98 15.86
CA TYR A 332 -26.26 0.74 15.10
C TYR A 332 -25.37 -0.29 15.81
N LEU A 333 -24.32 0.16 16.49
CA LEU A 333 -23.49 -0.70 17.33
C LEU A 333 -24.29 -1.30 18.49
N LEU A 334 -25.19 -0.54 19.11
CA LEU A 334 -26.12 -1.08 20.13
C LEU A 334 -27.05 -2.14 19.53
N LEU A 335 -27.68 -1.86 18.37
CA LEU A 335 -28.60 -2.80 17.73
C LEU A 335 -27.89 -4.07 17.23
N GLU A 336 -26.64 -3.97 16.76
CA GLU A 336 -25.83 -5.09 16.31
C GLU A 336 -25.70 -6.18 17.39
N GLN A 337 -25.73 -5.81 18.67
CA GLN A 337 -25.62 -6.69 19.82
C GLN A 337 -26.85 -6.63 20.72
N LEU A 338 -28.02 -6.34 20.14
CA LEU A 338 -29.29 -6.17 20.87
C LEU A 338 -29.54 -7.23 21.97
N PRO A 339 -29.31 -8.55 21.77
CA PRO A 339 -29.48 -9.52 22.84
C PRO A 339 -28.59 -9.28 24.07
N MET A 340 -27.37 -8.78 23.88
CA MET A 340 -26.40 -8.53 24.96
C MET A 340 -26.68 -7.25 25.75
N LEU A 341 -27.56 -6.36 25.26
CA LEU A 341 -28.02 -5.20 26.02
C LEU A 341 -28.85 -5.59 27.24
N PHE A 342 -29.41 -6.81 27.23
CA PHE A 342 -30.22 -7.36 28.31
C PHE A 342 -29.43 -8.47 29.01
N LEU A 343 -29.31 -8.34 30.33
CA LEU A 343 -28.63 -9.33 31.14
C LEU A 343 -29.60 -10.45 31.55
N THR A 344 -29.09 -11.68 31.59
CA THR A 344 -29.82 -12.82 32.16
C THR A 344 -30.05 -12.61 33.67
N GLU A 345 -31.02 -13.32 34.25
CA GLU A 345 -31.28 -13.25 35.69
C GLU A 345 -30.02 -13.58 36.52
N GLN A 346 -29.22 -14.54 36.05
CA GLN A 346 -27.97 -14.93 36.70
C GLN A 346 -26.92 -13.80 36.63
N GLU A 347 -26.70 -13.21 35.45
CA GLU A 347 -25.79 -12.06 35.28
C GLU A 347 -26.26 -10.86 36.15
N MET A 348 -27.57 -10.65 36.28
CA MET A 348 -28.16 -9.60 37.14
C MET A 348 -28.03 -9.87 38.64
N LEU A 349 -27.76 -11.11 39.06
CA LEU A 349 -27.50 -11.46 40.45
C LEU A 349 -26.02 -11.28 40.82
N GLU A 350 -25.12 -11.38 39.84
CA GLU A 350 -23.67 -11.20 40.03
C GLU A 350 -23.25 -9.73 40.11
N LEU A 351 -24.10 -8.80 39.67
CA LEU A 351 -23.82 -7.36 39.73
C LEU A 351 -24.02 -6.76 41.15
N PRO A 352 -23.17 -5.80 41.55
CA PRO A 352 -23.40 -4.97 42.74
C PRO A 352 -24.76 -4.24 42.68
N PRO A 353 -25.38 -3.91 43.83
CA PRO A 353 -26.71 -3.28 43.88
C PRO A 353 -26.83 -1.99 43.06
N GLU A 354 -25.79 -1.16 43.08
CA GLU A 354 -25.74 0.09 42.32
C GLU A 354 -25.68 -0.15 40.81
N GLU A 355 -24.83 -1.08 40.34
CA GLU A 355 -24.71 -1.41 38.92
C GLU A 355 -25.98 -2.10 38.39
N LYS A 356 -26.62 -2.91 39.24
CA LYS A 356 -27.92 -3.52 38.94
C LYS A 356 -29.01 -2.48 38.71
N GLN A 357 -29.05 -1.41 39.51
CA GLN A 357 -30.02 -0.33 39.33
C GLN A 357 -29.72 0.45 38.05
N LYS A 358 -28.46 0.82 37.81
CA LYS A 358 -28.06 1.52 36.57
C LYS A 358 -28.41 0.71 35.32
N GLN A 359 -28.22 -0.62 35.36
CA GLN A 359 -28.58 -1.52 34.26
C GLN A 359 -30.09 -1.52 33.98
N LYS A 360 -30.91 -1.62 35.04
CA LYS A 360 -32.38 -1.56 34.90
C LYS A 360 -32.84 -0.22 34.32
N ASP A 361 -32.24 0.88 34.75
CA ASP A 361 -32.57 2.22 34.25
C ASP A 361 -32.23 2.35 32.76
N LEU A 362 -31.08 1.79 32.34
CA LEU A 362 -30.67 1.73 30.93
C LEU A 362 -31.64 0.88 30.10
N GLU A 363 -31.98 -0.34 30.54
CA GLU A 363 -32.91 -1.23 29.85
C GLU A 363 -34.32 -0.59 29.71
N ALA A 364 -34.78 0.12 30.74
CA ALA A 364 -36.06 0.85 30.70
C ALA A 364 -36.02 2.04 29.73
N ALA A 365 -34.91 2.77 29.65
CA ALA A 365 -34.74 3.85 28.68
C ALA A 365 -34.70 3.32 27.24
N LEU A 366 -33.95 2.24 27.00
CA LEU A 366 -33.89 1.57 25.69
C LEU A 366 -35.28 1.07 25.25
N SER A 367 -36.02 0.42 26.14
CA SER A 367 -37.37 -0.09 25.85
C SER A 367 -38.34 1.04 25.46
N ARG A 368 -38.31 2.17 26.17
CA ARG A 368 -39.11 3.36 25.81
C ARG A 368 -38.72 3.91 24.43
N TYR A 369 -37.43 3.93 24.13
CA TYR A 369 -36.94 4.42 22.85
C TYR A 369 -37.29 3.47 21.69
N PHE A 370 -37.18 2.15 21.88
CA PHE A 370 -37.59 1.16 20.89
C PHE A 370 -39.08 1.25 20.58
N ALA A 371 -39.94 1.42 21.59
CA ALA A 371 -41.37 1.64 21.38
C ALA A 371 -41.65 2.91 20.53
N LYS A 372 -40.91 3.99 20.77
CA LYS A 372 -41.00 5.22 19.94
C LYS A 372 -40.57 4.96 18.50
N LEU A 373 -39.46 4.25 18.28
CA LEU A 373 -39.01 3.88 16.95
C LEU A 373 -39.99 2.96 16.23
N ASP A 374 -40.56 1.99 16.93
CA ASP A 374 -41.56 1.08 16.36
C ASP A 374 -42.80 1.86 15.90
N SER A 375 -43.27 2.83 16.69
CA SER A 375 -44.38 3.71 16.29
C SER A 375 -44.06 4.55 15.05
N LEU A 376 -42.82 5.01 14.92
CA LEU A 376 -42.35 5.78 13.76
C LEU A 376 -42.24 4.89 12.51
N LEU A 377 -41.71 3.68 12.65
CA LEU A 377 -41.61 2.72 11.55
C LEU A 377 -42.99 2.34 11.03
N ALA A 378 -43.94 2.05 11.94
CA ALA A 378 -45.34 1.83 11.60
C ALA A 378 -45.93 3.02 10.81
N ALA A 379 -45.77 4.24 11.32
CA ALA A 379 -46.27 5.46 10.66
C ALA A 379 -45.66 5.73 9.28
N LEU A 380 -44.47 5.19 9.00
CA LEU A 380 -43.77 5.29 7.71
C LEU A 380 -44.03 4.07 6.79
N GLY A 381 -45.04 3.26 7.11
CA GLY A 381 -45.48 2.14 6.28
C GLY A 381 -44.72 0.84 6.53
N TRP A 382 -44.09 0.66 7.69
CA TRP A 382 -43.48 -0.60 8.12
C TRP A 382 -44.23 -1.19 9.32
N GLU A 383 -45.53 -1.41 9.16
CA GLU A 383 -46.34 -2.14 10.13
C GLU A 383 -46.07 -3.66 10.04
N GLN A 384 -46.48 -4.42 11.06
CA GLN A 384 -46.22 -5.85 11.17
C GLN A 384 -46.74 -6.64 9.95
N GLU A 385 -47.96 -6.35 9.49
CA GLU A 385 -48.59 -7.03 8.35
C GLU A 385 -47.82 -6.77 7.04
N GLU A 386 -47.37 -5.53 6.84
CA GLU A 386 -46.58 -5.14 5.68
C GLU A 386 -45.22 -5.84 5.68
N PHE A 387 -44.56 -5.91 6.83
CA PHE A 387 -43.30 -6.64 6.99
C PHE A 387 -43.48 -8.14 6.71
N ASP A 388 -44.52 -8.75 7.26
CA ASP A 388 -44.80 -10.16 7.06
C ASP A 388 -45.05 -10.47 5.57
N THR A 389 -45.79 -9.60 4.88
CA THR A 389 -46.14 -9.75 3.46
C THR A 389 -44.98 -9.47 2.52
N LYS A 390 -44.23 -8.37 2.72
CA LYS A 390 -43.16 -7.93 1.81
C LYS A 390 -41.83 -8.62 2.05
N VAL A 391 -41.54 -9.03 3.27
CA VAL A 391 -40.23 -9.55 3.67
C VAL A 391 -40.34 -10.98 4.16
N LYS A 392 -40.98 -11.22 5.30
CA LYS A 392 -40.91 -12.51 6.01
C LYS A 392 -41.39 -13.69 5.17
N SER A 393 -42.46 -13.51 4.39
CA SER A 393 -43.01 -14.54 3.48
C SER A 393 -42.05 -14.91 2.33
N LYS A 394 -41.18 -13.98 1.91
CA LYS A 394 -40.24 -14.14 0.80
C LYS A 394 -38.84 -14.57 1.23
N LEU A 395 -38.56 -14.59 2.53
CA LEU A 395 -37.25 -14.95 3.04
C LEU A 395 -36.90 -16.42 2.70
N PRO A 396 -35.66 -16.69 2.24
CA PRO A 396 -35.17 -18.06 2.12
C PRO A 396 -35.26 -18.81 3.46
N PRO A 397 -35.47 -20.14 3.47
CA PRO A 397 -35.52 -20.94 4.69
C PRO A 397 -34.32 -20.72 5.61
N ILE A 398 -33.13 -20.59 5.02
CA ILE A 398 -31.86 -20.35 5.73
C ILE A 398 -31.90 -19.02 6.49
N VAL A 399 -32.38 -17.95 5.86
CA VAL A 399 -32.46 -16.62 6.49
C VAL A 399 -33.50 -16.63 7.62
N ARG A 400 -34.66 -17.28 7.40
CA ARG A 400 -35.68 -17.44 8.46
C ARG A 400 -35.14 -18.16 9.67
N HIS A 401 -34.36 -19.22 9.46
CA HIS A 401 -33.72 -19.96 10.54
C HIS A 401 -32.76 -19.06 11.34
N GLN A 402 -31.88 -18.30 10.68
CA GLN A 402 -30.97 -17.38 11.37
C GLN A 402 -31.71 -16.30 12.17
N HIS A 403 -32.81 -15.77 11.62
CA HIS A 403 -33.65 -14.82 12.34
C HIS A 403 -34.30 -15.45 13.58
N ASN A 404 -34.88 -16.65 13.46
CA ASN A 404 -35.48 -17.35 14.61
C ASN A 404 -34.44 -17.64 15.70
N ARG A 405 -33.22 -18.04 15.33
CA ARG A 405 -32.11 -18.22 16.28
C ARG A 405 -31.78 -16.92 17.02
N PHE A 406 -31.71 -15.80 16.30
CA PHE A 406 -31.50 -14.48 16.90
C PHE A 406 -32.61 -14.13 17.90
N LEU A 407 -33.88 -14.34 17.54
CA LEU A 407 -35.03 -14.11 18.42
C LEU A 407 -35.01 -15.02 19.65
N ASN A 408 -34.68 -16.30 19.49
CA ASN A 408 -34.56 -17.25 20.60
C ASN A 408 -33.48 -16.84 21.60
N ASN A 409 -32.36 -16.27 21.14
CA ASN A 409 -31.34 -15.74 22.04
C ASN A 409 -31.83 -14.49 22.78
N LEU A 410 -32.52 -13.58 22.07
CA LEU A 410 -33.09 -12.39 22.66
C LEU A 410 -34.15 -12.73 23.71
N SER A 411 -35.04 -13.70 23.44
CA SER A 411 -36.07 -14.13 24.39
C SER A 411 -35.50 -14.84 25.62
N LYS A 412 -34.39 -15.58 25.48
CA LYS A 412 -33.67 -16.19 26.62
C LYS A 412 -33.06 -15.14 27.55
N ARG A 413 -32.56 -14.04 26.99
CA ARG A 413 -31.96 -12.94 27.77
C ARG A 413 -32.98 -11.95 28.31
N HIS A 414 -34.14 -11.81 27.66
CA HIS A 414 -35.22 -10.94 28.09
C HIS A 414 -36.56 -11.72 28.19
N PRO A 415 -36.76 -12.48 29.28
CA PRO A 415 -37.90 -13.39 29.43
C PRO A 415 -39.26 -12.67 29.53
N MET A 416 -39.28 -11.36 29.81
CA MET A 416 -40.49 -10.54 29.87
C MET A 416 -41.11 -10.22 28.48
N GLY A 417 -40.51 -10.73 27.39
CA GLY A 417 -40.99 -10.55 26.01
C GLY A 417 -40.02 -9.73 25.15
N ILE A 418 -40.04 -9.89 23.83
CA ILE A 418 -39.11 -9.18 22.94
C ILE A 418 -39.34 -7.65 23.05
N PRO A 419 -38.30 -6.84 23.31
CA PRO A 419 -38.44 -5.42 23.66
C PRO A 419 -38.69 -4.49 22.46
N CYS A 420 -38.93 -5.04 21.26
CA CYS A 420 -39.13 -4.30 20.03
C CYS A 420 -39.99 -5.08 19.01
N SER A 421 -40.47 -4.39 17.97
CA SER A 421 -41.23 -5.01 16.88
C SER A 421 -40.41 -6.00 16.04
N SER A 422 -41.09 -6.85 15.27
CA SER A 422 -40.44 -7.77 14.32
C SER A 422 -39.59 -7.06 13.27
N VAL A 423 -39.95 -5.81 12.93
CA VAL A 423 -39.22 -4.98 11.96
C VAL A 423 -37.88 -4.58 12.54
N LEU A 424 -37.87 -4.02 13.75
CA LEU A 424 -36.63 -3.58 14.41
C LEU A 424 -35.76 -4.78 14.80
N SER A 425 -36.34 -5.88 15.27
CA SER A 425 -35.61 -7.10 15.59
C SER A 425 -34.96 -7.73 14.35
N PHE A 426 -35.64 -7.73 13.20
CA PHE A 426 -35.06 -8.23 11.95
C PHE A 426 -33.95 -7.31 11.43
N PHE A 427 -34.12 -5.98 11.55
CA PHE A 427 -33.06 -5.03 11.23
C PHE A 427 -31.81 -5.24 12.11
N ALA A 428 -32.01 -5.43 13.42
CA ALA A 428 -30.93 -5.78 14.36
C ALA A 428 -30.27 -7.13 14.00
N CYS A 429 -31.04 -8.12 13.55
CA CYS A 429 -30.51 -9.39 13.05
C CYS A 429 -29.59 -9.20 11.82
N LEU A 430 -29.96 -8.33 10.86
CA LEU A 430 -29.13 -8.01 9.69
C LEU A 430 -27.87 -7.21 10.04
N LEU A 431 -27.91 -6.38 11.09
CA LEU A 431 -26.72 -5.74 11.66
C LEU A 431 -25.82 -6.79 12.33
N ASN A 432 -26.40 -7.70 13.10
CA ASN A 432 -25.66 -8.77 13.79
C ASN A 432 -24.99 -9.74 12.80
N SER A 433 -25.66 -10.11 11.71
CA SER A 433 -25.18 -11.08 10.71
C SER A 433 -25.18 -10.46 9.31
N PRO A 434 -24.17 -9.63 8.98
CA PRO A 434 -24.18 -8.86 7.74
C PRO A 434 -24.15 -9.72 6.47
N THR A 435 -23.71 -10.98 6.53
CA THR A 435 -23.76 -11.89 5.36
C THR A 435 -25.18 -12.11 4.85
N LEU A 436 -26.20 -11.95 5.71
CA LEU A 436 -27.60 -12.10 5.31
C LEU A 436 -28.04 -11.03 4.30
N LYS A 437 -27.33 -9.91 4.23
CA LYS A 437 -27.56 -8.83 3.25
C LYS A 437 -27.14 -9.20 1.82
N THR A 438 -26.41 -10.31 1.62
CA THR A 438 -26.17 -10.85 0.28
C THR A 438 -27.48 -11.23 -0.44
N ASP A 439 -28.54 -11.54 0.31
CA ASP A 439 -29.87 -11.76 -0.24
C ASP A 439 -30.55 -10.43 -0.60
N SER A 440 -31.10 -10.36 -1.81
CA SER A 440 -31.71 -9.15 -2.36
C SER A 440 -32.90 -8.63 -1.53
N THR A 441 -33.68 -9.53 -0.91
CA THR A 441 -34.82 -9.15 -0.05
C THR A 441 -34.30 -8.49 1.22
N CYS A 442 -33.29 -9.08 1.85
CA CYS A 442 -32.63 -8.54 3.04
C CYS A 442 -31.97 -7.18 2.77
N GLN A 443 -31.25 -7.04 1.66
CA GLN A 443 -30.60 -5.77 1.30
C GLN A 443 -31.61 -4.65 1.06
N THR A 444 -32.70 -4.94 0.34
CA THR A 444 -33.76 -3.97 0.04
C THR A 444 -34.46 -3.51 1.31
N PHE A 445 -34.77 -4.44 2.21
CA PHE A 445 -35.31 -4.14 3.53
C PHE A 445 -34.34 -3.28 4.34
N TYR A 446 -33.08 -3.70 4.46
CA TYR A 446 -32.05 -2.98 5.21
C TYR A 446 -31.93 -1.53 4.76
N ASN A 447 -31.78 -1.29 3.44
CA ASN A 447 -31.64 0.05 2.89
C ASN A 447 -32.86 0.94 3.17
N SER A 448 -34.05 0.35 3.20
CA SER A 448 -35.30 1.08 3.47
C SER A 448 -35.36 1.55 4.91
N ILE A 449 -35.05 0.67 5.86
CA ILE A 449 -35.04 0.99 7.29
C ILE A 449 -33.86 1.92 7.64
N ASP A 450 -32.67 1.67 7.09
CA ASP A 450 -31.48 2.50 7.28
C ASP A 450 -31.74 3.97 6.90
N LYS A 451 -32.40 4.19 5.74
CA LYS A 451 -32.76 5.54 5.29
C LYS A 451 -33.73 6.25 6.25
N ILE A 452 -34.63 5.52 6.89
CA ILE A 452 -35.57 6.07 7.88
C ILE A 452 -34.81 6.42 9.16
N LEU A 453 -34.00 5.50 9.68
CA LEU A 453 -33.25 5.69 10.92
C LEU A 453 -32.21 6.81 10.77
N TYR A 454 -31.50 6.88 9.65
CA TYR A 454 -30.56 7.95 9.31
C TYR A 454 -31.21 9.33 9.47
N LYS A 455 -32.37 9.56 8.85
CA LYS A 455 -33.06 10.86 8.93
C LYS A 455 -33.45 11.27 10.35
N ASN A 456 -33.76 10.30 11.20
CA ASN A 456 -34.26 10.57 12.54
C ASN A 456 -33.14 10.72 13.58
N ILE A 457 -32.10 9.89 13.49
CA ILE A 457 -31.02 9.85 14.48
C ILE A 457 -29.90 10.84 14.14
N SER A 458 -29.54 10.98 12.87
CA SER A 458 -28.40 11.81 12.44
C SER A 458 -28.64 13.32 12.62
N SER A 459 -29.88 13.74 12.87
CA SER A 459 -30.23 15.13 13.20
C SER A 459 -29.91 15.52 14.64
N GLN A 460 -29.58 14.56 15.51
CA GLN A 460 -29.36 14.77 16.94
C GLN A 460 -27.90 15.09 17.26
N LYS A 461 -27.66 15.86 18.33
CA LYS A 461 -26.30 16.24 18.76
C LYS A 461 -25.51 15.09 19.43
N SER A 462 -26.20 14.18 20.12
CA SER A 462 -25.58 13.06 20.83
C SER A 462 -26.56 11.88 20.95
N LEU A 463 -26.01 10.68 21.15
CA LEU A 463 -26.82 9.48 21.40
C LEU A 463 -27.55 9.55 22.75
N GLU A 464 -26.90 10.10 23.79
CA GLU A 464 -27.53 10.35 25.11
C GLU A 464 -28.83 11.15 24.98
N ASN A 465 -28.81 12.25 24.21
CA ASN A 465 -29.99 13.07 23.97
C ASN A 465 -31.07 12.32 23.18
N THR A 466 -30.63 11.46 22.25
CA THR A 466 -31.53 10.65 21.42
C THR A 466 -32.29 9.63 22.26
N LEU A 467 -31.60 8.97 23.19
CA LEU A 467 -32.14 7.94 24.07
C LEU A 467 -32.81 8.50 25.33
N GLY A 468 -32.56 9.77 25.67
CA GLY A 468 -33.11 10.41 26.87
C GLY A 468 -32.55 9.82 28.17
N LEU A 469 -31.23 9.57 28.21
CA LEU A 469 -30.55 8.93 29.33
C LEU A 469 -30.25 9.92 30.47
N SER A 470 -30.23 9.40 31.70
CA SER A 470 -29.65 10.10 32.86
C SER A 470 -28.12 9.98 32.83
N PRO A 471 -27.36 10.85 33.53
CA PRO A 471 -25.90 10.77 33.56
C PRO A 471 -25.34 9.41 33.99
N SER A 472 -26.02 8.72 34.91
CA SER A 472 -25.63 7.38 35.37
C SER A 472 -25.85 6.30 34.32
N SER A 473 -26.95 6.36 33.56
CA SER A 473 -27.20 5.43 32.44
C SER A 473 -26.32 5.72 31.23
N THR A 474 -25.92 6.98 31.03
CA THR A 474 -24.99 7.40 29.99
C THR A 474 -23.62 6.76 30.17
N GLU A 475 -23.07 6.74 31.40
CA GLU A 475 -21.79 6.09 31.69
C GLU A 475 -21.81 4.59 31.35
N GLN A 476 -22.90 3.90 31.71
CA GLN A 476 -23.06 2.47 31.45
C GLN A 476 -23.23 2.17 29.95
N MET A 477 -24.02 2.99 29.23
CA MET A 477 -24.14 2.89 27.78
C MET A 477 -22.77 3.02 27.09
N PHE A 478 -21.94 4.00 27.49
CA PHE A 478 -20.61 4.16 26.90
C PHE A 478 -19.67 2.99 27.19
N LYS A 479 -19.77 2.35 28.36
CA LYS A 479 -19.06 1.09 28.65
C LYS A 479 -19.51 -0.05 27.72
N PHE A 480 -20.80 -0.16 27.44
CA PHE A 480 -21.32 -1.13 26.45
C PHE A 480 -20.80 -0.83 25.03
N LEU A 481 -20.85 0.43 24.60
CA LEU A 481 -20.37 0.84 23.28
C LEU A 481 -18.88 0.52 23.12
N ASP A 482 -18.05 0.80 24.12
CA ASP A 482 -16.62 0.47 24.07
C ASP A 482 -16.40 -1.04 23.95
N SER A 483 -17.05 -1.84 24.79
CA SER A 483 -16.95 -3.31 24.74
C SER A 483 -17.39 -3.89 23.39
N HIS A 484 -18.50 -3.39 22.83
CA HIS A 484 -19.01 -3.83 21.53
C HIS A 484 -18.13 -3.35 20.37
N TRP A 485 -17.54 -2.17 20.49
CA TRP A 485 -16.56 -1.67 19.53
C TRP A 485 -15.32 -2.58 19.50
N GLN A 486 -14.76 -2.94 20.65
CA GLN A 486 -13.65 -3.89 20.72
C GLN A 486 -14.02 -5.27 20.16
N CYS A 487 -15.27 -5.72 20.38
CA CYS A 487 -15.79 -6.95 19.78
C CYS A 487 -15.80 -6.87 18.24
N ARG A 488 -16.29 -5.76 17.68
CA ARG A 488 -16.34 -5.53 16.24
C ARG A 488 -14.95 -5.47 15.61
N ILE A 489 -14.01 -4.75 16.25
CA ILE A 489 -12.59 -4.73 15.86
C ILE A 489 -12.01 -6.14 15.82
N THR A 490 -12.26 -6.93 16.87
CA THR A 490 -11.76 -8.31 16.94
C THR A 490 -12.33 -9.15 15.80
N CYS A 491 -13.64 -9.06 15.56
CA CYS A 491 -14.30 -9.78 14.45
C CYS A 491 -13.72 -9.39 13.08
N GLU A 492 -13.49 -8.09 12.87
CA GLU A 492 -12.88 -7.55 11.66
C GLU A 492 -11.47 -8.12 11.44
N HIS A 493 -10.60 -8.03 12.45
CA HIS A 493 -9.23 -8.57 12.37
C HIS A 493 -9.22 -10.08 12.10
N VAL A 494 -10.11 -10.84 12.74
CA VAL A 494 -10.25 -12.28 12.47
C VAL A 494 -10.59 -12.51 11.00
N LEU A 495 -11.56 -11.77 10.43
CA LEU A 495 -11.93 -11.91 9.03
C LEU A 495 -10.81 -11.50 8.08
N VAL A 496 -10.07 -10.43 8.38
CA VAL A 496 -8.88 -10.02 7.62
C VAL A 496 -7.83 -11.13 7.62
N PHE A 497 -7.49 -11.66 8.80
CA PHE A 497 -6.52 -12.75 8.89
C PHE A 497 -6.98 -14.03 8.23
N LEU A 498 -8.28 -14.32 8.17
CA LEU A 498 -8.79 -15.48 7.43
C LEU A 498 -8.74 -15.30 5.92
N THR A 499 -8.90 -14.07 5.42
CA THR A 499 -9.09 -13.77 3.99
C THR A 499 -7.87 -13.16 3.30
N MET A 500 -6.81 -12.82 4.04
CA MET A 500 -5.57 -12.35 3.43
C MET A 500 -4.95 -13.41 2.53
N TYR A 501 -4.28 -12.95 1.47
CA TYR A 501 -3.64 -13.82 0.48
C TYR A 501 -2.66 -14.79 1.15
N ASN A 502 -2.71 -16.07 0.78
CA ASN A 502 -1.87 -17.14 1.34
C ASN A 502 -1.95 -17.33 2.87
N SER A 503 -2.99 -16.85 3.54
CA SER A 503 -3.15 -16.97 4.99
C SER A 503 -2.96 -18.39 5.55
N LEU A 504 -3.54 -19.41 4.90
CA LEU A 504 -3.36 -20.82 5.32
C LEU A 504 -1.91 -21.28 5.19
N LYS A 505 -1.20 -20.80 4.17
CA LYS A 505 0.22 -21.09 3.97
C LYS A 505 1.06 -20.34 5.01
N CYS A 506 0.77 -19.07 5.29
CA CYS A 506 1.46 -18.31 6.33
C CYS A 506 1.30 -18.94 7.73
N ALA A 507 0.15 -19.58 7.99
CA ALA A 507 -0.09 -20.28 9.25
C ALA A 507 0.84 -21.48 9.49
N THR A 508 1.56 -22.01 8.47
CA THR A 508 2.56 -23.05 8.72
C THR A 508 3.81 -22.50 9.41
N HIS A 509 4.09 -21.20 9.26
CA HIS A 509 5.27 -20.53 9.81
C HIS A 509 4.96 -19.53 10.93
N HIS A 510 3.68 -19.34 11.28
CA HIS A 510 3.27 -18.41 12.33
C HIS A 510 2.26 -19.07 13.28
N SER A 511 2.73 -19.38 14.49
CA SER A 511 1.99 -20.23 15.45
C SER A 511 0.67 -19.62 15.93
N GLN A 512 0.62 -18.31 16.18
CA GLN A 512 -0.60 -17.62 16.63
C GLN A 512 -1.66 -17.57 15.51
N LEU A 513 -1.27 -17.32 14.26
CA LEU A 513 -2.16 -17.37 13.10
C LEU A 513 -2.74 -18.79 12.92
N LYS A 514 -1.89 -19.83 13.05
CA LYS A 514 -2.33 -21.23 13.04
C LYS A 514 -3.39 -21.51 14.11
N ARG A 515 -3.16 -21.05 15.35
CA ARG A 515 -4.11 -21.24 16.46
C ARG A 515 -5.42 -20.53 16.22
N LEU A 516 -5.39 -19.29 15.70
CA LEU A 516 -6.58 -18.56 15.33
C LEU A 516 -7.40 -19.37 14.32
N GLN A 517 -6.78 -19.83 13.23
CA GLN A 517 -7.49 -20.58 12.18
C GLN A 517 -8.03 -21.92 12.68
N ILE A 518 -7.27 -22.68 13.49
CA ILE A 518 -7.74 -23.91 14.13
C ILE A 518 -8.94 -23.62 15.05
N ARG A 519 -8.88 -22.54 15.84
CA ARG A 519 -9.98 -22.15 16.74
C ARG A 519 -11.24 -21.80 15.94
N ILE A 520 -11.11 -21.01 14.88
CA ILE A 520 -12.23 -20.66 14.00
C ILE A 520 -12.84 -21.90 13.37
N ALA A 521 -12.03 -22.83 12.85
CA ALA A 521 -12.53 -24.05 12.26
C ALA A 521 -13.26 -24.94 13.28
N LYS A 522 -12.74 -25.07 14.51
CA LYS A 522 -13.41 -25.78 15.61
C LYS A 522 -14.73 -25.12 16.02
N LEU A 523 -14.77 -23.79 16.11
CA LEU A 523 -15.99 -23.04 16.43
C LEU A 523 -17.06 -23.24 15.37
N LEU A 524 -16.71 -23.08 14.10
CA LEU A 524 -17.61 -23.35 12.99
C LEU A 524 -18.12 -24.80 12.99
N LYS A 525 -17.22 -25.77 13.19
CA LYS A 525 -17.61 -27.18 13.27
C LYS A 525 -18.61 -27.43 14.39
N LYS A 526 -18.31 -26.94 15.61
CA LYS A 526 -19.18 -27.09 16.78
C LYS A 526 -20.55 -26.45 16.55
N ASP A 527 -20.58 -25.22 16.04
CA ASP A 527 -21.84 -24.51 15.81
C ASP A 527 -22.68 -25.19 14.70
N MET A 528 -22.05 -25.77 13.67
CA MET A 528 -22.76 -26.59 12.67
C MET A 528 -23.36 -27.86 13.29
N HIS A 529 -22.63 -28.59 14.14
CA HIS A 529 -23.18 -29.76 14.85
C HIS A 529 -24.41 -29.38 15.69
N MET A 530 -24.27 -28.40 16.58
CA MET A 530 -25.37 -27.96 17.44
C MET A 530 -26.60 -27.55 16.62
N THR A 531 -26.39 -26.87 15.50
CA THR A 531 -27.51 -26.32 14.72
C THR A 531 -28.20 -27.37 13.84
N PHE A 532 -27.43 -28.25 13.20
CA PHE A 532 -28.00 -29.23 12.26
C PHE A 532 -28.42 -30.54 12.94
N GLU A 533 -27.94 -30.84 14.15
CA GLU A 533 -28.22 -32.10 14.85
C GLU A 533 -29.14 -31.92 16.07
N ASP A 534 -28.96 -30.89 16.89
CA ASP A 534 -29.76 -30.71 18.13
C ASP A 534 -31.10 -29.96 17.91
N GLU A 535 -31.21 -29.07 16.91
CA GLU A 535 -32.44 -28.28 16.66
C GLU A 535 -33.44 -28.94 15.67
N GLY A 536 -33.26 -30.22 15.32
CA GLY A 536 -34.27 -31.02 14.63
C GLY A 536 -34.51 -30.69 13.15
N ILE A 537 -33.55 -30.07 12.45
CA ILE A 537 -33.75 -29.64 11.05
C ILE A 537 -33.01 -30.52 10.04
N LEU A 538 -33.47 -31.77 9.91
CA LEU A 538 -32.99 -32.74 8.90
C LEU A 538 -32.97 -32.17 7.47
N GLN A 539 -33.86 -31.23 7.15
CA GLN A 539 -33.93 -30.59 5.84
C GLN A 539 -32.69 -29.73 5.53
N HIS A 540 -32.09 -29.06 6.52
CA HIS A 540 -30.93 -28.20 6.25
C HIS A 540 -29.64 -29.00 6.05
N THR A 541 -29.50 -30.18 6.67
CA THR A 541 -28.38 -31.10 6.40
C THR A 541 -28.41 -31.58 4.94
N SER A 542 -29.59 -31.82 4.38
CA SER A 542 -29.75 -32.18 2.97
C SER A 542 -29.41 -31.03 2.00
N ILE A 543 -29.74 -29.79 2.38
CA ILE A 543 -29.37 -28.58 1.63
C ILE A 543 -27.86 -28.40 1.64
N LEU A 544 -27.22 -28.51 2.81
CA LEU A 544 -25.77 -28.41 2.93
C LEU A 544 -25.06 -29.46 2.07
N LYS A 545 -25.54 -30.72 2.12
CA LYS A 545 -25.03 -31.80 1.28
C LYS A 545 -25.10 -31.46 -0.21
N THR A 546 -26.25 -30.98 -0.65
CA THR A 546 -26.47 -30.59 -2.06
C THR A 546 -25.52 -29.46 -2.50
N ILE A 547 -25.34 -28.43 -1.65
CA ILE A 547 -24.43 -27.31 -1.92
C ILE A 547 -22.98 -27.80 -2.02
N VAL A 548 -22.53 -28.61 -1.04
CA VAL A 548 -21.18 -29.16 -0.99
C VAL A 548 -20.89 -30.04 -2.20
N GLU A 549 -21.80 -30.94 -2.56
CA GLU A 549 -21.64 -31.84 -3.72
C GLU A 549 -21.56 -31.07 -5.04
N LYS A 550 -22.45 -30.08 -5.27
CA LYS A 550 -22.40 -29.21 -6.45
C LYS A 550 -21.07 -28.45 -6.54
N PHE A 551 -20.60 -27.93 -5.41
CA PHE A 551 -19.37 -27.15 -5.40
C PHE A 551 -18.15 -28.03 -5.67
N LEU A 552 -18.06 -29.20 -5.02
CA LEU A 552 -17.01 -30.17 -5.26
C LEU A 552 -17.03 -30.68 -6.71
N GLN A 553 -18.20 -30.89 -7.31
CA GLN A 553 -18.30 -31.25 -8.73
C GLN A 553 -17.72 -30.15 -9.63
N ALA A 554 -18.03 -28.88 -9.36
CA ALA A 554 -17.46 -27.76 -10.11
C ALA A 554 -15.93 -27.68 -9.96
N ILE A 555 -15.41 -27.90 -8.74
CA ILE A 555 -13.97 -27.95 -8.46
C ILE A 555 -13.31 -29.12 -9.19
N HIS A 556 -13.88 -30.32 -9.08
CA HIS A 556 -13.34 -31.51 -9.76
C HIS A 556 -13.44 -31.42 -11.28
N GLY A 557 -14.31 -30.58 -11.83
CA GLY A 557 -14.35 -30.27 -13.26
C GLY A 557 -13.20 -29.40 -13.77
N ASN A 558 -12.30 -28.89 -12.91
CA ASN A 558 -11.20 -28.00 -13.29
C ASN A 558 -9.88 -28.37 -12.55
N PRO A 559 -8.83 -28.83 -13.26
CA PRO A 559 -7.56 -29.24 -12.64
C PRO A 559 -6.90 -28.15 -11.78
N SER A 560 -6.98 -26.88 -12.20
CA SER A 560 -6.40 -25.77 -11.44
C SER A 560 -7.11 -25.57 -10.09
N TRP A 561 -8.43 -25.75 -10.05
CA TRP A 561 -9.21 -25.63 -8.81
C TRP A 561 -9.02 -26.82 -7.90
N GLN A 562 -8.86 -28.02 -8.46
CA GLN A 562 -8.49 -29.21 -7.69
C GLN A 562 -7.16 -29.01 -6.95
N GLN A 563 -6.17 -28.39 -7.61
CA GLN A 563 -4.89 -28.10 -6.98
C GLN A 563 -5.03 -27.13 -5.80
N LEU A 564 -5.81 -26.05 -5.96
CA LEU A 564 -6.10 -25.11 -4.86
C LEU A 564 -6.85 -25.77 -3.70
N TYR A 565 -7.85 -26.61 -4.02
CA TYR A 565 -8.57 -27.38 -3.01
C TYR A 565 -7.65 -28.35 -2.26
N LYS A 566 -6.77 -29.05 -2.97
CA LYS A 566 -5.75 -29.92 -2.38
C LYS A 566 -4.82 -29.16 -1.43
N GLN A 567 -4.38 -27.96 -1.79
CA GLN A 567 -3.57 -27.12 -0.90
C GLN A 567 -4.28 -26.80 0.43
N VAL A 568 -5.59 -26.54 0.39
CA VAL A 568 -6.40 -26.30 1.59
C VAL A 568 -6.49 -27.58 2.43
N VAL A 569 -6.78 -28.72 1.80
CA VAL A 569 -6.86 -30.04 2.45
C VAL A 569 -5.55 -30.42 3.13
N ASP A 570 -4.43 -30.20 2.44
CA ASP A 570 -3.08 -30.56 2.91
C ASP A 570 -2.53 -29.57 3.96
N SER A 571 -3.26 -28.48 4.26
CA SER A 571 -2.81 -27.50 5.24
C SER A 571 -2.77 -28.09 6.66
N SER A 572 -1.74 -27.71 7.43
CA SER A 572 -1.57 -28.19 8.81
C SER A 572 -2.73 -27.82 9.75
N VAL A 573 -3.52 -26.80 9.39
CA VAL A 573 -4.73 -26.39 10.11
C VAL A 573 -5.86 -27.40 9.89
N MET A 574 -6.06 -27.85 8.66
CA MET A 574 -7.16 -28.75 8.31
C MET A 574 -6.88 -30.21 8.68
N GLN A 575 -5.61 -30.63 8.63
CA GLN A 575 -5.20 -31.96 9.08
C GLN A 575 -5.53 -32.20 10.57
N MET A 576 -5.42 -31.16 11.41
CA MET A 576 -5.77 -31.23 12.84
C MET A 576 -7.26 -31.43 13.12
N LEU A 577 -8.15 -31.27 12.13
CA LEU A 577 -9.59 -31.50 12.23
C LEU A 577 -10.00 -32.91 11.78
N SER A 578 -9.05 -33.68 11.24
CA SER A 578 -9.31 -34.93 10.52
C SER A 578 -9.24 -36.20 11.40
N SER A 579 -8.93 -36.07 12.70
CA SER A 579 -8.43 -37.15 13.57
C SER A 579 -9.43 -37.74 14.57
N SER A 580 -10.72 -37.38 14.55
CA SER A 580 -11.76 -38.00 15.40
C SER A 580 -12.67 -38.93 14.57
N ASP A 581 -13.16 -40.02 15.18
CA ASP A 581 -14.06 -41.01 14.58
C ASP A 581 -15.14 -40.36 13.71
N LYS A 582 -15.15 -40.70 12.41
CA LYS A 582 -15.91 -39.94 11.40
C LYS A 582 -17.31 -40.52 11.24
N THR A 583 -18.30 -39.87 11.83
CA THR A 583 -19.69 -40.05 11.38
C THR A 583 -19.85 -39.54 9.94
N LYS A 584 -20.94 -39.93 9.26
CA LYS A 584 -21.26 -39.36 7.93
C LYS A 584 -21.47 -37.84 7.99
N SER A 585 -22.07 -37.35 9.08
CA SER A 585 -22.27 -35.90 9.32
C SER A 585 -20.94 -35.17 9.51
N ASP A 586 -20.00 -35.73 10.28
CA ASP A 586 -18.65 -35.17 10.45
C ASP A 586 -17.92 -34.97 9.13
N THR A 587 -18.08 -35.92 8.21
CA THR A 587 -17.45 -35.85 6.89
C THR A 587 -18.02 -34.68 6.08
N LEU A 588 -19.34 -34.49 6.10
CA LEU A 588 -20.00 -33.39 5.40
C LEU A 588 -19.59 -32.02 5.98
N TYR A 589 -19.56 -31.88 7.30
CA TYR A 589 -19.17 -30.62 7.95
C TYR A 589 -17.69 -30.28 7.70
N ASN A 590 -16.81 -31.28 7.70
CA ASN A 590 -15.41 -31.10 7.34
C ASN A 590 -15.26 -30.63 5.88
N GLN A 591 -16.03 -31.20 4.94
CA GLN A 591 -16.03 -30.75 3.54
C GLN A 591 -16.55 -29.31 3.40
N ALA A 592 -17.62 -28.95 4.12
CA ALA A 592 -18.13 -27.58 4.13
C ALA A 592 -17.08 -26.58 4.67
N LEU A 593 -16.35 -26.94 5.73
CA LEU A 593 -15.26 -26.14 6.27
C LEU A 593 -14.14 -25.94 5.25
N LEU A 594 -13.71 -27.01 4.58
CA LEU A 594 -12.67 -26.95 3.55
C LEU A 594 -13.08 -26.00 2.42
N LEU A 595 -14.33 -26.06 1.97
CA LEU A 595 -14.86 -25.18 0.93
C LEU A 595 -14.97 -23.72 1.37
N ILE A 596 -15.36 -23.46 2.63
CA ILE A 596 -15.37 -22.10 3.18
C ILE A 596 -13.96 -21.51 3.26
N PHE A 597 -12.98 -22.29 3.73
CA PHE A 597 -11.59 -21.84 3.77
C PHE A 597 -11.00 -21.67 2.36
N LEU A 598 -11.41 -22.50 1.39
CA LEU A 598 -11.08 -22.30 -0.03
C LEU A 598 -11.61 -20.96 -0.54
N ILE A 599 -12.86 -20.61 -0.23
CA ILE A 599 -13.43 -19.30 -0.60
C ILE A 599 -12.64 -18.15 0.06
N PHE A 600 -12.27 -18.29 1.33
CA PHE A 600 -11.49 -17.28 2.04
C PHE A 600 -10.10 -17.06 1.41
N GLN A 601 -9.40 -18.14 1.03
CA GLN A 601 -8.08 -18.03 0.40
C GLN A 601 -8.14 -17.58 -1.06
N HIS A 602 -9.24 -17.91 -1.76
CA HIS A 602 -9.36 -17.72 -3.21
C HIS A 602 -10.70 -17.04 -3.55
N PRO A 603 -10.81 -15.71 -3.38
CA PRO A 603 -12.05 -14.97 -3.63
C PRO A 603 -12.54 -15.05 -5.08
N GLN A 604 -11.71 -15.49 -6.02
CA GLN A 604 -12.08 -15.78 -7.42
C GLN A 604 -13.28 -16.74 -7.55
N PHE A 605 -13.51 -17.63 -6.57
CA PHE A 605 -14.69 -18.51 -6.57
C PHE A 605 -16.01 -17.74 -6.38
N LEU A 606 -15.96 -16.51 -5.87
CA LEU A 606 -17.11 -15.61 -5.71
C LEU A 606 -17.43 -14.81 -6.98
N THR A 607 -16.50 -14.72 -7.92
CA THR A 607 -16.68 -13.97 -9.18
C THR A 607 -16.88 -14.89 -10.38
N ASN A 608 -16.40 -16.13 -10.32
CA ASN A 608 -16.51 -17.09 -11.42
C ASN A 608 -17.94 -17.56 -11.67
N THR A 609 -18.41 -17.53 -12.91
CA THR A 609 -19.79 -17.88 -13.30
C THR A 609 -20.21 -19.30 -12.92
N LYS A 610 -19.28 -20.27 -12.84
CA LYS A 610 -19.60 -21.67 -12.52
C LYS A 610 -19.76 -21.93 -11.02
N THR A 611 -19.10 -21.14 -10.17
CA THR A 611 -19.05 -21.38 -8.71
C THR A 611 -19.71 -20.27 -7.90
N ARG A 612 -19.91 -19.08 -8.47
CA ARG A 612 -20.38 -17.89 -7.78
C ARG A 612 -21.66 -18.12 -6.98
N GLU A 613 -22.68 -18.71 -7.60
CA GLU A 613 -23.97 -18.90 -6.92
C GLU A 613 -23.87 -19.95 -5.79
N VAL A 614 -23.21 -21.08 -6.04
CA VAL A 614 -23.01 -22.12 -5.01
C VAL A 614 -22.11 -21.62 -3.86
N ALA A 615 -21.09 -20.81 -4.16
CA ALA A 615 -20.24 -20.19 -3.16
C ALA A 615 -20.99 -19.17 -2.30
N LYS A 616 -21.90 -18.37 -2.91
CA LYS A 616 -22.79 -17.47 -2.17
C LYS A 616 -23.76 -18.24 -1.28
N GLU A 617 -24.38 -19.31 -1.78
CA GLU A 617 -25.28 -20.15 -0.99
C GLU A 617 -24.56 -20.76 0.22
N LEU A 618 -23.34 -21.27 0.03
CA LEU A 618 -22.51 -21.79 1.11
C LEU A 618 -22.15 -20.70 2.13
N LYS A 619 -21.78 -19.50 1.67
CA LYS A 619 -21.51 -18.35 2.56
C LYS A 619 -22.75 -17.96 3.37
N LEU A 620 -23.91 -17.83 2.73
CA LEU A 620 -25.18 -17.47 3.37
C LEU A 620 -25.58 -18.50 4.43
N LEU A 621 -25.27 -19.79 4.19
CA LEU A 621 -25.57 -20.86 5.13
C LEU A 621 -24.61 -20.88 6.33
N VAL A 622 -23.30 -20.76 6.09
CA VAL A 622 -22.28 -21.05 7.12
C VAL A 622 -21.75 -19.81 7.84
N LEU A 623 -21.55 -18.69 7.14
CA LEU A 623 -20.92 -17.51 7.75
C LEU A 623 -21.73 -16.83 8.85
N PRO A 624 -23.09 -16.80 8.83
CA PRO A 624 -23.85 -16.30 9.98
C PRO A 624 -23.51 -17.01 11.29
N PHE A 625 -23.19 -18.33 11.24
CA PHE A 625 -22.74 -19.06 12.43
C PHE A 625 -21.41 -18.52 12.95
N LEU A 626 -20.46 -18.27 12.06
CA LEU A 626 -19.19 -17.64 12.45
C LEU A 626 -19.44 -16.26 13.05
N GLN A 627 -20.20 -15.41 12.38
CA GLN A 627 -20.50 -14.03 12.82
C GLN A 627 -21.12 -14.02 14.22
N TYR A 628 -22.04 -14.93 14.49
CA TYR A 628 -22.62 -15.11 15.81
C TYR A 628 -21.62 -15.66 16.84
N ALA A 629 -20.84 -16.69 16.48
CA ALA A 629 -19.88 -17.33 17.37
C ALA A 629 -18.75 -16.38 17.81
N LEU A 630 -18.26 -15.54 16.91
CA LEU A 630 -17.22 -14.53 17.19
C LEU A 630 -17.69 -13.50 18.23
N LYS A 631 -19.00 -13.23 18.28
CA LYS A 631 -19.63 -12.23 19.15
C LYS A 631 -19.97 -12.74 20.56
N LYS A 632 -19.85 -14.05 20.81
CA LYS A 632 -20.07 -14.61 22.15
C LYS A 632 -18.97 -14.16 23.11
N VAL A 633 -19.34 -13.73 24.31
CA VAL A 633 -18.42 -13.28 25.37
C VAL A 633 -17.30 -14.29 25.66
N GLU A 634 -17.64 -15.58 25.71
CA GLU A 634 -16.68 -16.69 25.93
C GLU A 634 -15.57 -16.76 24.86
N ASN A 635 -15.87 -16.35 23.63
CA ASN A 635 -14.91 -16.36 22.52
C ASN A 635 -14.17 -15.04 22.38
N GLN A 636 -14.82 -13.91 22.72
CA GLN A 636 -14.26 -12.57 22.53
C GLN A 636 -12.91 -12.41 23.23
N LYS A 637 -12.78 -12.85 24.49
CA LYS A 637 -11.51 -12.74 25.24
C LYS A 637 -10.38 -13.51 24.57
N ILE A 638 -10.67 -14.73 24.10
CA ILE A 638 -9.71 -15.63 23.44
C ILE A 638 -9.27 -15.06 22.10
N LEU A 639 -10.24 -14.63 21.29
CA LEU A 639 -9.98 -14.09 19.95
C LEU A 639 -9.31 -12.72 20.03
N GLY A 640 -9.65 -11.88 21.01
CA GLY A 640 -8.99 -10.61 21.29
C GLY A 640 -7.51 -10.81 21.60
N GLY A 641 -7.16 -11.72 22.50
CA GLY A 641 -5.76 -12.03 22.81
C GLY A 641 -4.99 -12.57 21.60
N LEU A 642 -5.59 -13.47 20.82
CA LEU A 642 -4.96 -14.01 19.60
C LEU A 642 -4.74 -12.95 18.52
N THR A 643 -5.75 -12.12 18.25
CA THR A 643 -5.65 -11.05 17.24
C THR A 643 -4.63 -10.00 17.64
N GLN A 644 -4.61 -9.57 18.91
CA GLN A 644 -3.60 -8.65 19.43
C GLN A 644 -2.18 -9.23 19.35
N SER A 645 -2.03 -10.53 19.62
CA SER A 645 -0.73 -11.20 19.51
C SER A 645 -0.23 -11.28 18.06
N ILE A 646 -1.11 -11.63 17.10
CA ILE A 646 -0.79 -11.61 15.66
C ILE A 646 -0.46 -10.19 15.21
N LEU A 647 -1.28 -9.20 15.58
CA LEU A 647 -1.03 -7.79 15.27
C LEU A 647 0.32 -7.34 15.83
N GLY A 648 0.60 -7.63 17.10
CA GLY A 648 1.89 -7.30 17.72
C GLY A 648 3.07 -7.93 16.97
N SER A 649 2.95 -9.21 16.61
CA SER A 649 3.95 -9.94 15.83
C SER A 649 4.25 -9.25 14.48
N ILE A 650 3.23 -8.93 13.69
CA ILE A 650 3.44 -8.29 12.38
C ILE A 650 3.98 -6.86 12.49
N MET A 651 3.85 -6.19 13.64
CA MET A 651 4.49 -4.88 13.86
C MET A 651 5.98 -5.00 14.17
N LEU A 652 6.46 -6.19 14.55
CA LEU A 652 7.88 -6.42 14.75
C LEU A 652 8.59 -6.48 13.38
N ASN A 653 9.60 -5.63 13.22
CA ASN A 653 10.42 -5.53 12.02
C ASN A 653 11.89 -5.76 12.38
N PRO A 654 12.30 -7.01 12.61
CA PRO A 654 13.69 -7.31 12.96
C PRO A 654 14.63 -6.85 11.83
N PRO A 655 15.86 -6.43 12.17
CA PRO A 655 16.85 -6.03 11.18
C PRO A 655 17.19 -7.21 10.26
N GLU A 656 17.34 -6.92 8.97
CA GLU A 656 17.74 -7.90 7.97
C GLU A 656 19.27 -7.88 7.79
N PRO A 657 19.88 -9.03 7.44
CA PRO A 657 21.30 -9.06 7.14
C PRO A 657 21.57 -8.31 5.84
N SER A 658 22.68 -7.57 5.80
CA SER A 658 23.10 -6.85 4.59
C SER A 658 23.49 -7.79 3.44
N VAL A 659 23.98 -8.99 3.76
CA VAL A 659 24.35 -10.06 2.83
C VAL A 659 23.98 -11.39 3.47
N LEU A 660 23.47 -12.34 2.69
CA LEU A 660 23.27 -13.73 3.16
C LEU A 660 24.52 -14.56 2.86
N PRO A 661 24.98 -15.43 3.78
CA PRO A 661 24.42 -15.76 5.10
C PRO A 661 24.67 -14.69 6.18
N TRP A 662 23.93 -14.74 7.29
CA TRP A 662 24.06 -13.80 8.41
C TRP A 662 25.49 -13.75 8.95
N THR A 663 26.02 -12.54 9.12
CA THR A 663 27.34 -12.27 9.69
C THR A 663 27.25 -11.99 11.19
N SER A 664 28.37 -12.07 11.91
CA SER A 664 28.38 -11.72 13.34
C SER A 664 27.90 -10.29 13.62
N PRO A 665 28.26 -9.26 12.81
CA PRO A 665 27.63 -7.95 12.89
C PRO A 665 26.11 -7.96 12.77
N ASP A 666 25.53 -8.71 11.84
CA ASP A 666 24.05 -8.79 11.68
C ASP A 666 23.41 -9.36 12.96
N ILE A 667 24.05 -10.37 13.58
CA ILE A 667 23.60 -10.95 14.85
C ILE A 667 23.64 -9.93 15.99
N VAL A 668 24.68 -9.09 16.03
CA VAL A 668 24.79 -8.01 17.02
C VAL A 668 23.61 -7.05 16.87
N VAL A 669 23.34 -6.57 15.65
CA VAL A 669 22.23 -5.65 15.37
C VAL A 669 20.88 -6.29 15.72
N PHE A 670 20.68 -7.57 15.41
CA PHE A 670 19.48 -8.30 15.81
C PHE A 670 19.35 -8.41 17.34
N CYS A 671 20.43 -8.74 18.05
CA CYS A 671 20.36 -8.86 19.50
C CYS A 671 20.12 -7.51 20.18
N GLU A 672 20.65 -6.41 19.63
CA GLU A 672 20.30 -5.05 20.08
C GLU A 672 18.81 -4.75 19.88
N TYR A 673 18.24 -5.19 18.75
CA TYR A 673 16.79 -5.14 18.52
C TYR A 673 16.02 -6.01 19.54
N PHE A 674 16.47 -7.23 19.80
CA PHE A 674 15.88 -8.14 20.80
C PHE A 674 15.89 -7.57 22.21
N ALA A 675 16.95 -6.87 22.61
CA ALA A 675 16.99 -6.19 23.91
C ALA A 675 15.91 -5.11 24.04
N THR A 676 15.49 -4.51 22.91
CA THR A 676 14.40 -3.52 22.90
C THR A 676 13.03 -4.20 22.79
N TYR A 677 12.93 -5.30 22.04
CA TYR A 677 11.70 -6.06 21.79
C TYR A 677 11.88 -7.55 22.11
N PRO A 678 11.91 -7.95 23.39
CA PRO A 678 12.05 -9.34 23.79
C PRO A 678 10.99 -10.26 23.17
N GLU A 679 9.80 -9.74 22.88
CA GLU A 679 8.70 -10.45 22.24
C GLU A 679 9.01 -10.96 20.81
N ILE A 680 10.12 -10.54 20.18
CA ILE A 680 10.58 -11.05 18.88
C ILE A 680 10.84 -12.57 18.88
N VAL A 681 10.99 -13.18 20.06
CA VAL A 681 11.20 -14.62 20.20
C VAL A 681 10.08 -15.47 19.61
N ILE A 682 8.88 -14.89 19.43
CA ILE A 682 7.72 -15.60 18.89
C ILE A 682 7.80 -15.87 17.39
N LEU A 683 8.75 -15.22 16.70
CA LEU A 683 8.95 -15.45 15.27
C LEU A 683 9.44 -16.87 14.96
N HIS A 684 10.00 -17.57 15.96
CA HIS A 684 10.41 -18.95 15.82
C HIS A 684 10.44 -19.69 17.18
N ASP A 685 9.83 -20.87 17.26
CA ASP A 685 9.55 -21.58 18.52
C ASP A 685 10.80 -21.87 19.38
N SER A 686 11.99 -22.02 18.79
CA SER A 686 13.23 -22.29 19.53
C SER A 686 14.12 -21.07 19.77
N LEU A 687 13.73 -19.88 19.31
CA LEU A 687 14.58 -18.68 19.34
C LEU A 687 14.88 -18.23 20.78
N LEU A 688 13.88 -18.26 21.67
CA LEU A 688 14.07 -17.92 23.08
C LEU A 688 15.17 -18.78 23.73
N ASN A 689 15.12 -20.10 23.53
CA ASN A 689 16.08 -21.04 24.13
C ASN A 689 17.52 -20.76 23.68
N GLN A 690 17.72 -20.23 22.47
CA GLN A 690 19.04 -19.86 21.97
C GLN A 690 19.53 -18.50 22.52
N LEU A 691 18.62 -17.59 22.86
CA LEU A 691 18.95 -16.26 23.38
C LEU A 691 19.09 -16.21 24.92
N LEU A 692 18.47 -17.14 25.65
CA LEU A 692 18.58 -17.23 27.12
C LEU A 692 20.05 -17.29 27.63
N PRO A 693 20.97 -18.08 27.03
CA PRO A 693 22.37 -18.09 27.45
C PRO A 693 23.05 -16.71 27.34
N LEU A 694 22.71 -15.91 26.33
CA LEU A 694 23.19 -14.54 26.20
C LEU A 694 22.65 -13.66 27.34
N ILE A 695 21.35 -13.78 27.63
CA ILE A 695 20.71 -13.03 28.72
C ILE A 695 21.36 -13.36 30.05
N TYR A 696 21.47 -14.63 30.43
CA TYR A 696 22.00 -15.02 31.74
C TYR A 696 23.48 -14.73 31.91
N LYS A 697 24.24 -14.65 30.81
CA LYS A 697 25.63 -14.21 30.82
C LYS A 697 25.78 -12.71 31.10
N ALA A 698 24.84 -11.89 30.64
CA ALA A 698 24.84 -10.44 30.85
C ALA A 698 24.09 -10.01 32.13
N PHE A 699 23.08 -10.79 32.51
CA PHE A 699 22.11 -10.52 33.58
C PHE A 699 21.85 -11.81 34.38
N PRO A 700 22.73 -12.14 35.34
CA PRO A 700 22.59 -13.32 36.17
C PRO A 700 21.25 -13.34 36.92
N LEU A 701 20.72 -14.54 37.19
CA LEU A 701 19.46 -14.70 37.94
C LEU A 701 19.63 -14.40 39.45
N SER A 702 20.86 -14.49 39.97
CA SER A 702 21.20 -14.28 41.37
C SER A 702 22.45 -13.40 41.54
N GLY A 703 22.63 -12.84 42.73
CA GLY A 703 23.73 -11.94 43.08
C GLY A 703 23.37 -10.45 43.04
N ASP A 704 24.31 -9.59 43.43
CA ASP A 704 24.10 -8.16 43.70
C ASP A 704 23.40 -7.40 42.56
N GLN A 705 23.74 -7.70 41.30
CA GLN A 705 23.11 -7.05 40.14
C GLN A 705 21.63 -7.43 39.97
N SER A 706 21.26 -8.67 40.32
CA SER A 706 19.87 -9.15 40.28
C SER A 706 19.06 -8.53 41.41
N GLU A 707 19.63 -8.45 42.62
CA GLU A 707 19.00 -7.80 43.78
C GLU A 707 18.78 -6.30 43.54
N GLN A 708 19.78 -5.61 42.99
CA GLN A 708 19.66 -4.21 42.60
C GLN A 708 18.55 -4.00 41.56
N ALA A 709 18.42 -4.89 40.57
CA ALA A 709 17.36 -4.81 39.57
C ALA A 709 15.96 -4.99 40.20
N LEU A 710 15.81 -5.95 41.11
CA LEU A 710 14.54 -6.19 41.83
C LEU A 710 14.12 -4.99 42.69
N GLN A 711 15.07 -4.34 43.38
CA GLN A 711 14.80 -3.12 44.15
C GLN A 711 14.34 -1.96 43.25
N LEU A 712 14.99 -1.79 42.10
CA LEU A 712 14.60 -0.77 41.13
C LEU A 712 13.23 -1.07 40.50
N ILE A 713 12.92 -2.33 40.20
CA ILE A 713 11.61 -2.74 39.70
C ILE A 713 10.51 -2.41 40.73
N ALA A 714 10.71 -2.73 42.02
CA ALA A 714 9.75 -2.37 43.06
C ALA A 714 9.51 -0.85 43.16
N SER A 715 10.56 -0.06 42.92
CA SER A 715 10.47 1.42 42.86
C SER A 715 9.74 1.91 41.60
N LEU A 716 9.85 1.20 40.47
CA LEU A 716 9.10 1.49 39.24
C LEU A 716 7.62 1.14 39.38
N GLU A 717 7.29 0.03 40.04
CA GLU A 717 5.89 -0.41 40.24
C GLU A 717 5.08 0.58 41.08
N THR A 718 5.75 1.35 41.93
CA THR A 718 5.15 2.42 42.73
C THR A 718 5.12 3.76 42.00
N THR A 719 6.22 4.15 41.35
CA THR A 719 6.37 5.51 40.77
C THR A 719 5.87 5.60 39.32
N TYR A 720 6.05 4.54 38.53
CA TYR A 720 5.77 4.47 37.09
C TYR A 720 4.94 3.23 36.75
N LYS A 721 3.90 2.97 37.56
CA LYS A 721 3.03 1.80 37.45
C LYS A 721 2.46 1.59 36.05
N ASP A 722 1.93 2.65 35.44
CA ASP A 722 1.23 2.55 34.16
C ASP A 722 2.15 2.15 33.00
N PRO A 723 3.30 2.83 32.75
CA PRO A 723 4.28 2.38 31.76
C PRO A 723 4.77 0.95 31.98
N TRP A 724 5.10 0.60 33.23
CA TRP A 724 5.60 -0.73 33.59
C TRP A 724 4.55 -1.82 33.30
N THR A 725 3.30 -1.61 33.73
CA THR A 725 2.21 -2.56 33.52
C THR A 725 1.91 -2.75 32.03
N LYS A 726 1.92 -1.66 31.24
CA LYS A 726 1.73 -1.72 29.78
C LYS A 726 2.87 -2.47 29.09
N PHE A 727 4.11 -2.26 29.54
CA PHE A 727 5.27 -2.99 29.03
C PHE A 727 5.15 -4.51 29.27
N LEU A 728 4.84 -4.92 30.51
CA LEU A 728 4.67 -6.34 30.84
C LEU A 728 3.48 -6.98 30.09
N ALA A 729 2.35 -6.27 29.99
CA ALA A 729 1.19 -6.74 29.24
C ALA A 729 1.54 -6.97 27.75
N ARG A 730 2.29 -6.05 27.13
CA ARG A 730 2.78 -6.20 25.75
C ARG A 730 3.62 -7.47 25.60
N LEU A 731 4.59 -7.68 26.50
CA LEU A 731 5.46 -8.86 26.47
C LEU A 731 4.66 -10.16 26.61
N ASN A 732 3.67 -10.21 27.49
CA ASN A 732 2.87 -11.43 27.70
C ASN A 732 1.86 -11.71 26.59
N ILE A 733 1.34 -10.68 25.91
CA ILE A 733 0.39 -10.86 24.81
C ILE A 733 1.13 -11.19 23.51
N VAL A 734 2.14 -10.38 23.15
CA VAL A 734 2.87 -10.55 21.89
C VAL A 734 3.86 -11.71 22.00
N GLY A 735 4.58 -11.78 23.12
CA GLY A 735 5.62 -12.77 23.42
C GLY A 735 5.11 -14.14 23.85
N TYR A 736 3.82 -14.44 23.71
CA TYR A 736 3.21 -15.64 24.27
C TYR A 736 3.68 -16.93 23.56
N CYS A 737 4.32 -17.83 24.32
CA CYS A 737 4.86 -19.10 23.82
C CYS A 737 4.03 -20.34 24.24
N GLY A 738 3.07 -20.20 25.16
CA GLY A 738 2.25 -21.31 25.69
C GLY A 738 1.32 -21.96 24.65
N HIS A 739 0.56 -23.00 24.98
CA HIS A 739 -0.37 -23.65 24.02
C HIS A 739 -1.80 -23.10 24.06
N HIS A 740 -2.13 -22.33 25.09
CA HIS A 740 -3.44 -21.71 25.25
C HIS A 740 -3.50 -20.38 24.48
N TYR A 741 -4.51 -19.55 24.77
CA TYR A 741 -4.64 -18.24 24.13
C TYR A 741 -3.82 -17.18 24.88
N PRO A 742 -3.28 -16.17 24.17
CA PRO A 742 -2.52 -15.09 24.79
C PRO A 742 -3.37 -14.32 25.81
N GLN A 743 -2.80 -14.03 26.98
CA GLN A 743 -3.45 -13.31 28.07
C GLN A 743 -2.45 -12.38 28.77
N PRO A 744 -2.91 -11.26 29.39
CA PRO A 744 -2.03 -10.35 30.14
C PRO A 744 -1.31 -11.03 31.33
N SER A 745 -1.97 -12.00 31.96
CA SER A 745 -1.46 -12.76 33.10
C SER A 745 -1.50 -14.26 32.78
N PRO A 746 -0.60 -14.76 31.91
CA PRO A 746 -0.58 -16.16 31.53
C PRO A 746 -0.06 -17.03 32.69
N PRO A 747 -0.32 -18.36 32.66
CA PRO A 747 0.30 -19.30 33.59
C PRO A 747 1.81 -19.11 33.64
N PHE A 748 2.41 -19.37 34.81
CA PHE A 748 3.82 -19.05 35.06
C PHE A 748 4.76 -19.63 33.99
N SER A 749 4.51 -20.87 33.56
CA SER A 749 5.29 -21.59 32.54
C SER A 749 5.15 -21.05 31.11
N GLU A 750 4.08 -20.32 30.82
CA GLU A 750 3.77 -19.80 29.47
C GLU A 750 4.13 -18.30 29.34
N SER A 751 4.44 -17.67 30.46
CA SER A 751 4.77 -16.26 30.59
C SER A 751 6.18 -15.96 30.08
N LEU A 752 6.33 -15.07 29.10
CA LEU A 752 7.65 -14.64 28.64
C LEU A 752 8.38 -13.89 29.75
N ILE A 753 7.68 -13.03 30.51
CA ILE A 753 8.31 -12.23 31.57
C ILE A 753 8.95 -13.10 32.65
N ASN A 754 8.38 -14.27 32.94
CA ASN A 754 8.91 -15.18 33.97
C ASN A 754 10.12 -16.00 33.48
N GLN A 755 10.32 -16.07 32.17
CA GLN A 755 11.47 -16.77 31.56
C GLN A 755 12.69 -15.86 31.40
N LEU A 756 12.52 -14.54 31.52
CA LEU A 756 13.58 -13.55 31.41
C LEU A 756 14.11 -13.17 32.80
N SER A 757 15.40 -12.83 32.89
CA SER A 757 15.95 -12.36 34.17
C SER A 757 15.42 -10.96 34.53
N PRO A 758 15.23 -10.64 35.84
CA PRO A 758 14.75 -9.32 36.26
C PRO A 758 15.62 -8.17 35.74
N GLY A 759 16.94 -8.36 35.72
CA GLY A 759 17.88 -7.38 35.17
C GLY A 759 17.67 -7.12 33.68
N PHE A 760 17.38 -8.15 32.88
CA PHE A 760 17.09 -7.99 31.45
C PHE A 760 15.74 -7.33 31.20
N LEU A 761 14.71 -7.64 31.99
CA LEU A 761 13.41 -6.96 31.92
C LEU A 761 13.54 -5.47 32.21
N LEU A 762 14.26 -5.10 33.28
CA LEU A 762 14.51 -3.71 33.64
C LEU A 762 15.32 -3.00 32.54
N TYR A 763 16.35 -3.65 32.01
CA TYR A 763 17.14 -3.11 30.90
C TYR A 763 16.29 -2.85 29.65
N SER A 764 15.46 -3.82 29.27
CA SER A 764 14.55 -3.74 28.12
C SER A 764 13.50 -2.63 28.30
N PHE A 765 12.96 -2.48 29.52
CA PHE A 765 12.04 -1.41 29.85
C PHE A 765 12.69 -0.02 29.70
N LEU A 766 13.92 0.14 30.18
CA LEU A 766 14.65 1.41 30.06
C LEU A 766 15.08 1.75 28.62
N LEU A 767 15.20 0.75 27.73
CA LEU A 767 15.34 0.96 26.29
C LEU A 767 14.06 1.52 25.66
N ASN A 768 12.88 1.07 26.12
CA ASN A 768 11.58 1.54 25.64
C ASN A 768 11.17 2.90 26.22
N HIS A 769 11.77 3.31 27.35
CA HIS A 769 11.42 4.52 28.10
C HIS A 769 12.67 5.37 28.43
N PRO A 770 13.36 5.91 27.40
CA PRO A 770 14.58 6.68 27.60
C PRO A 770 14.38 7.90 28.51
N GLU A 771 13.19 8.52 28.45
CA GLU A 771 12.81 9.71 29.21
C GLU A 771 12.88 9.53 30.72
N LEU A 772 12.74 8.30 31.24
CA LEU A 772 12.78 8.03 32.67
C LEU A 772 14.19 8.22 33.26
N ARG A 773 15.23 8.19 32.42
CA ARG A 773 16.63 8.40 32.80
C ARG A 773 17.06 9.86 32.76
N GLU A 774 16.24 10.73 32.15
CA GLU A 774 16.57 12.15 31.92
C GLU A 774 15.92 13.08 32.95
N ARG A 775 14.96 12.58 33.73
CA ARG A 775 14.30 13.37 34.78
C ARG A 775 15.24 13.64 35.97
N PRO A 776 15.15 14.81 36.61
CA PRO A 776 16.00 15.17 37.74
C PRO A 776 15.47 14.55 39.05
N THR A 777 15.48 13.21 39.14
CA THR A 777 15.08 12.48 40.35
C THR A 777 16.17 11.50 40.79
N GLU A 778 16.18 11.13 42.08
CA GLU A 778 17.10 10.13 42.63
C GLU A 778 16.93 8.77 41.94
N LEU A 779 15.67 8.34 41.75
CA LEU A 779 15.34 7.13 41.00
C LEU A 779 15.88 7.18 39.57
N SER A 780 15.70 8.28 38.84
CA SER A 780 16.25 8.45 37.48
C SER A 780 17.77 8.34 37.43
N THR A 781 18.46 8.83 38.47
CA THR A 781 19.93 8.71 38.59
C THR A 781 20.34 7.26 38.77
N MET A 782 19.65 6.51 39.66
CA MET A 782 19.90 5.09 39.86
C MET A 782 19.59 4.26 38.59
N LEU A 783 18.48 4.56 37.90
CA LEU A 783 18.12 3.91 36.63
C LEU A 783 19.15 4.18 35.54
N LYS A 784 19.69 5.41 35.45
CA LYS A 784 20.75 5.76 34.50
C LYS A 784 22.05 5.04 34.80
N ALA A 785 22.43 4.92 36.06
CA ALA A 785 23.61 4.16 36.49
C ALA A 785 23.47 2.67 36.15
N PHE A 786 22.34 2.05 36.52
CA PHE A 786 22.02 0.67 36.17
C PHE A 786 22.06 0.45 34.65
N TYR A 787 21.38 1.30 33.86
CA TYR A 787 21.35 1.20 32.41
C TYR A 787 22.76 1.23 31.78
N THR A 788 23.62 2.11 32.28
CA THR A 788 24.99 2.25 31.75
C THR A 788 25.81 0.99 32.00
N ALA A 789 25.77 0.46 33.23
CA ALA A 789 26.44 -0.80 33.58
C ALA A 789 25.87 -2.00 32.79
N ALA A 790 24.54 -2.10 32.71
CA ALA A 790 23.82 -3.12 31.94
C ALA A 790 24.20 -3.11 30.45
N THR A 791 24.30 -1.92 29.84
CA THR A 791 24.68 -1.77 28.43
C THR A 791 26.09 -2.32 28.17
N ILE A 792 27.05 -2.02 29.06
CA ILE A 792 28.42 -2.51 28.94
C ILE A 792 28.46 -4.04 29.09
N ALA A 793 27.78 -4.59 30.10
CA ALA A 793 27.71 -6.02 30.34
C ALA A 793 27.08 -6.76 29.15
N TYR A 794 25.97 -6.24 28.63
CA TYR A 794 25.26 -6.81 27.49
C TYR A 794 26.11 -6.83 26.22
N LYS A 795 26.76 -5.71 25.86
CA LYS A 795 27.64 -5.64 24.67
C LYS A 795 28.83 -6.61 24.76
N LYS A 796 29.40 -6.76 25.96
CA LYS A 796 30.49 -7.72 26.22
C LYS A 796 30.01 -9.17 26.04
N ALA A 797 28.86 -9.53 26.61
CA ALA A 797 28.28 -10.85 26.47
C ALA A 797 27.88 -11.15 25.01
N LEU A 798 27.30 -10.17 24.32
CA LEU A 798 26.87 -10.26 22.92
C LEU A 798 28.05 -10.53 21.98
N THR A 799 29.13 -9.77 22.11
CA THR A 799 30.34 -9.98 21.30
C THR A 799 30.88 -11.40 21.44
N ALA A 800 30.83 -11.96 22.65
CA ALA A 800 31.29 -13.33 22.92
C ALA A 800 30.31 -14.42 22.43
N SER A 801 29.01 -14.13 22.35
CA SER A 801 27.97 -15.09 21.95
C SER A 801 27.59 -15.01 20.46
N ALA A 802 27.97 -13.94 19.75
CA ALA A 802 27.62 -13.74 18.35
C ALA A 802 28.07 -14.89 17.42
N PRO A 803 29.28 -15.49 17.55
CA PRO A 803 29.70 -16.58 16.67
C PRO A 803 28.85 -17.85 16.76
N SER A 804 28.38 -18.22 17.97
CA SER A 804 27.53 -19.39 18.15
C SER A 804 26.11 -19.14 17.67
N LEU A 805 25.55 -17.97 17.98
CA LEU A 805 24.23 -17.56 17.49
C LEU A 805 24.17 -17.48 15.96
N ARG A 806 25.25 -17.04 15.31
CA ARG A 806 25.34 -16.99 13.84
C ARG A 806 25.01 -18.32 13.18
N LEU A 807 25.48 -19.44 13.74
CA LEU A 807 25.21 -20.77 13.19
C LEU A 807 23.70 -21.09 13.23
N TYR A 808 23.03 -20.75 14.33
CA TYR A 808 21.60 -20.95 14.49
C TYR A 808 20.76 -20.02 13.61
N PHE A 809 21.08 -18.74 13.52
CA PHE A 809 20.31 -17.80 12.68
C PHE A 809 20.32 -18.19 11.20
N ASN A 810 21.42 -18.79 10.73
CA ASN A 810 21.49 -19.32 9.37
C ASN A 810 20.58 -20.55 9.14
N THR A 811 20.18 -21.29 10.18
CA THR A 811 19.20 -22.39 10.03
C THR A 811 17.76 -21.89 9.99
N ILE A 812 17.46 -20.75 10.60
CA ILE A 812 16.10 -20.18 10.69
C ILE A 812 15.84 -18.99 9.75
N GLN A 813 16.80 -18.68 8.84
CA GLN A 813 16.71 -17.54 7.92
C GLN A 813 15.42 -17.53 7.06
N LEU A 814 14.91 -18.71 6.70
CA LEU A 814 13.70 -18.82 5.87
C LEU A 814 12.45 -18.37 6.63
N ASP A 815 12.39 -18.62 7.93
CA ASP A 815 11.24 -18.21 8.76
C ASP A 815 11.20 -16.70 8.95
N PHE A 816 12.34 -16.02 9.07
CA PHE A 816 12.39 -14.55 9.05
C PHE A 816 11.94 -13.97 7.71
N LYS A 817 12.33 -14.57 6.58
CA LYS A 817 11.85 -14.17 5.26
C LYS A 817 10.34 -14.37 5.12
N ASN A 818 9.82 -15.49 5.61
CA ASN A 818 8.39 -15.79 5.62
C ASN A 818 7.61 -14.81 6.52
N HIS A 819 8.16 -14.46 7.68
CA HIS A 819 7.58 -13.46 8.58
C HIS A 819 7.49 -12.08 7.90
N LYS A 820 8.55 -11.63 7.23
CA LYS A 820 8.51 -10.36 6.49
C LYS A 820 7.43 -10.36 5.41
N SER A 821 7.33 -11.43 4.63
CA SER A 821 6.29 -11.56 3.61
C SER A 821 4.89 -11.54 4.23
N LEU A 822 4.67 -12.26 5.33
CA LEU A 822 3.41 -12.22 6.07
C LEU A 822 3.09 -10.82 6.58
N ARG A 823 4.06 -10.12 7.17
CA ARG A 823 3.92 -8.75 7.64
C ARG A 823 3.46 -7.81 6.53
N GLU A 824 4.11 -7.85 5.37
CA GLU A 824 3.74 -7.01 4.21
C GLU A 824 2.32 -7.31 3.71
N ILE A 825 1.97 -8.60 3.60
CA ILE A 825 0.62 -9.04 3.19
C ILE A 825 -0.43 -8.60 4.22
N ALA A 826 -0.18 -8.80 5.50
CA ALA A 826 -1.11 -8.49 6.59
C ALA A 826 -1.33 -6.99 6.73
N LEU A 827 -0.25 -6.18 6.71
CA LEU A 827 -0.35 -4.72 6.75
C LEU A 827 -1.15 -4.20 5.56
N ARG A 828 -0.89 -4.71 4.35
CA ARG A 828 -1.69 -4.37 3.16
C ARG A 828 -3.16 -4.74 3.35
N ALA A 829 -3.45 -5.93 3.84
CA ALA A 829 -4.82 -6.38 4.08
C ALA A 829 -5.57 -5.50 5.11
N LEU A 830 -4.90 -5.06 6.17
CA LEU A 830 -5.47 -4.19 7.21
C LEU A 830 -5.81 -2.78 6.74
N VAL A 831 -5.11 -2.25 5.74
CA VAL A 831 -5.28 -0.85 5.27
C VAL A 831 -5.96 -0.73 3.90
N SER A 832 -5.84 -1.74 3.02
CA SER A 832 -6.32 -1.70 1.62
C SER A 832 -7.84 -1.56 1.46
N GLN A 833 -8.31 -0.74 0.50
CA GLN A 833 -9.74 -0.65 0.12
C GLN A 833 -10.12 -1.86 -0.74
N THR A 834 -10.57 -2.94 -0.12
CA THR A 834 -11.06 -4.10 -0.86
C THR A 834 -12.42 -3.78 -1.49
N LYS A 835 -12.43 -3.40 -2.78
CA LYS A 835 -13.64 -3.25 -3.62
C LYS A 835 -14.55 -4.50 -3.62
N LEU A 836 -14.01 -5.66 -3.25
CA LEU A 836 -14.71 -6.95 -3.16
C LEU A 836 -15.48 -7.17 -1.85
N GLN A 837 -15.37 -6.27 -0.87
CA GLN A 837 -16.08 -6.37 0.41
C GLN A 837 -17.12 -5.26 0.54
N SER A 838 -18.22 -5.37 -0.19
CA SER A 838 -19.39 -4.48 -0.03
C SER A 838 -20.17 -4.70 1.27
N GLU A 839 -19.68 -5.49 2.23
CA GLU A 839 -20.48 -6.03 3.34
C GLU A 839 -19.93 -5.82 4.75
N SER A 840 -18.83 -5.08 4.93
CA SER A 840 -18.37 -4.72 6.28
C SER A 840 -17.89 -3.26 6.33
N PRO A 841 -18.66 -2.31 6.89
CA PRO A 841 -18.05 -1.20 7.61
C PRO A 841 -17.49 -1.83 8.89
N THR A 842 -16.20 -1.83 9.16
CA THR A 842 -15.28 -0.70 9.22
C THR A 842 -13.86 -1.22 8.92
N LYS A 843 -12.91 -0.31 8.76
CA LYS A 843 -11.48 -0.66 8.75
C LYS A 843 -10.84 -0.05 9.99
N ALA A 844 -11.17 -0.56 11.17
CA ALA A 844 -10.82 0.11 12.42
C ALA A 844 -9.32 0.42 12.53
N PHE A 845 -8.47 -0.50 12.04
CA PHE A 845 -7.03 -0.27 11.95
C PHE A 845 -6.69 0.90 11.01
N LYS A 846 -7.25 0.90 9.78
CA LYS A 846 -7.06 2.00 8.81
C LYS A 846 -7.55 3.33 9.39
N GLU A 847 -8.74 3.35 9.98
CA GLU A 847 -9.36 4.55 10.55
C GLU A 847 -8.55 5.10 11.71
N THR A 848 -8.04 4.23 12.59
CA THR A 848 -7.13 4.63 13.67
C THR A 848 -5.85 5.23 13.11
N LEU A 849 -5.27 4.59 12.07
CA LEU A 849 -4.09 5.10 11.39
C LEU A 849 -4.36 6.46 10.72
N LEU A 850 -5.46 6.60 10.00
CA LEU A 850 -5.86 7.86 9.37
C LEU A 850 -6.07 8.94 10.42
N SER A 851 -6.77 8.65 11.52
CA SER A 851 -6.95 9.58 12.64
C SER A 851 -5.60 10.01 13.23
N TYR A 852 -4.66 9.09 13.39
CA TYR A 852 -3.30 9.42 13.79
C TYR A 852 -2.63 10.35 12.78
N LEU A 853 -2.71 10.06 11.48
CA LEU A 853 -2.17 10.93 10.43
C LEU A 853 -2.80 12.34 10.48
N TYR A 854 -4.12 12.45 10.66
CA TYR A 854 -4.80 13.74 10.80
C TYR A 854 -4.31 14.55 12.02
N SER A 855 -3.91 13.86 13.10
CA SER A 855 -3.34 14.48 14.30
C SER A 855 -1.94 15.05 14.12
N LEU A 856 -1.18 14.57 13.12
CA LEU A 856 0.17 15.06 12.84
C LEU A 856 0.16 16.49 12.33
N ASN A 857 1.27 17.20 12.54
CA ASN A 857 1.44 18.51 11.92
C ASN A 857 1.67 18.33 10.40
N ILE A 858 1.39 19.39 9.62
CA ILE A 858 1.48 19.29 8.15
C ILE A 858 2.89 18.97 7.66
N ASN A 859 3.92 19.47 8.35
CA ASN A 859 5.33 19.22 8.00
C ASN A 859 5.71 17.74 8.19
N GLN A 860 5.21 17.10 9.25
CA GLN A 860 5.41 15.67 9.51
C GLN A 860 4.73 14.81 8.44
N LEU A 861 3.50 15.18 8.04
CA LEU A 861 2.80 14.48 6.95
C LEU A 861 3.57 14.57 5.63
N TYR A 862 4.12 15.75 5.34
CA TYR A 862 4.98 15.93 4.19
C TYR A 862 6.24 15.08 4.24
N THR A 863 6.94 15.03 5.38
CA THR A 863 8.12 14.17 5.53
C THR A 863 7.78 12.71 5.32
N ILE A 864 6.67 12.25 5.90
CA ILE A 864 6.18 10.88 5.72
C ILE A 864 5.90 10.59 4.24
N LEU A 865 5.18 11.50 3.56
CA LEU A 865 4.85 11.34 2.14
C LEU A 865 6.11 11.27 1.26
N ASP A 866 7.09 12.12 1.50
CA ASP A 866 8.34 12.11 0.73
C ASP A 866 9.18 10.85 0.98
N ASP A 867 9.24 10.37 2.22
CA ASP A 867 10.03 9.20 2.59
C ASP A 867 9.41 7.90 2.08
N VAL A 868 8.08 7.84 2.08
CA VAL A 868 7.33 6.66 1.65
C VAL A 868 7.17 6.62 0.13
N LYS A 869 7.11 7.78 -0.53
CA LYS A 869 6.86 7.85 -1.97
C LYS A 869 8.16 7.70 -2.76
N GLN A 870 8.30 6.55 -3.41
CA GLN A 870 9.48 6.21 -4.20
C GLN A 870 9.47 6.78 -5.63
N GLN A 871 8.34 7.30 -6.12
CA GLN A 871 8.21 7.83 -7.48
C GLN A 871 7.91 9.33 -7.48
N ALA A 872 8.52 10.05 -8.41
CA ALA A 872 8.26 11.48 -8.59
C ALA A 872 6.91 11.73 -9.27
N GLU A 873 6.15 12.69 -8.73
CA GLU A 873 4.85 13.09 -9.26
C GLU A 873 4.92 14.27 -10.22
N SER A 874 3.80 14.53 -10.92
CA SER A 874 3.59 15.76 -11.69
C SER A 874 3.81 17.03 -10.84
N SER A 875 3.49 16.97 -9.55
CA SER A 875 3.73 18.03 -8.57
C SER A 875 5.21 18.38 -8.43
N HIS A 876 6.11 17.40 -8.50
CA HIS A 876 7.55 17.61 -8.41
C HIS A 876 8.10 18.26 -9.67
N VAL A 877 7.56 17.91 -10.84
CA VAL A 877 7.95 18.59 -12.09
C VAL A 877 7.53 20.06 -12.07
N SER A 878 6.31 20.34 -11.59
CA SER A 878 5.85 21.72 -11.36
C SER A 878 6.70 22.45 -10.32
N GLY A 879 7.14 21.78 -9.25
CA GLY A 879 8.02 22.35 -8.24
C GLY A 879 9.38 22.76 -8.83
N LEU A 880 10.01 21.89 -9.62
CA LEU A 880 11.26 22.21 -10.33
C LEU A 880 11.07 23.35 -11.33
N ALA A 881 9.95 23.38 -12.05
CA ALA A 881 9.64 24.42 -13.02
C ALA A 881 9.57 25.83 -12.41
N GLN A 882 9.13 25.92 -11.15
CA GLN A 882 9.03 27.18 -10.43
C GLN A 882 10.34 27.58 -9.73
N ALA A 883 11.08 26.61 -9.20
CA ALA A 883 12.32 26.87 -8.47
C ALA A 883 13.54 27.07 -9.39
N LEU A 884 13.57 26.39 -10.53
CA LEU A 884 14.68 26.36 -11.47
C LEU A 884 14.21 26.78 -12.87
N ARG A 885 14.65 26.06 -13.92
CA ARG A 885 14.28 26.34 -15.32
C ARG A 885 13.01 25.58 -15.72
N LYS A 886 12.16 26.19 -16.54
CA LYS A 886 10.89 25.58 -16.94
C LYS A 886 11.12 24.37 -17.86
N PRO A 887 10.58 23.18 -17.53
CA PRO A 887 10.67 22.01 -18.39
C PRO A 887 9.50 21.93 -19.37
N ALA A 888 9.77 21.39 -20.56
CA ALA A 888 8.77 20.78 -21.44
C ALA A 888 8.75 19.26 -21.22
N LEU A 889 7.58 18.65 -21.32
CA LEU A 889 7.42 17.19 -21.22
C LEU A 889 6.85 16.63 -22.51
N CYS A 890 7.60 15.73 -23.14
CA CYS A 890 7.16 14.92 -24.27
C CYS A 890 6.69 13.54 -23.79
N GLN A 891 5.43 13.20 -24.04
CA GLN A 891 4.88 11.87 -23.79
C GLN A 891 4.99 11.03 -25.06
N ILE A 892 5.56 9.83 -24.96
CA ILE A 892 5.61 8.90 -26.10
C ILE A 892 4.21 8.41 -26.43
N LEU A 893 3.80 8.57 -27.70
CA LEU A 893 2.46 8.24 -28.17
C LEU A 893 2.19 6.74 -28.28
N SER A 894 3.23 5.92 -28.50
CA SER A 894 3.07 4.45 -28.64
C SER A 894 2.49 3.78 -27.41
N ASP A 895 2.53 4.48 -26.26
CA ASP A 895 2.19 3.95 -24.95
C ASP A 895 0.86 4.51 -24.41
N LEU A 896 0.16 5.32 -25.20
CA LEU A 896 -1.10 5.95 -24.82
C LEU A 896 -2.33 5.19 -25.32
N THR A 897 -3.44 5.36 -24.60
CA THR A 897 -4.75 4.87 -25.03
C THR A 897 -5.37 5.79 -26.09
N PRO A 898 -6.13 5.26 -27.09
CA PRO A 898 -6.65 6.01 -28.25
C PRO A 898 -7.36 7.34 -27.96
N THR A 899 -7.89 7.51 -26.74
CA THR A 899 -8.68 8.69 -26.35
C THR A 899 -7.87 9.96 -26.07
N HIS A 900 -6.56 9.87 -25.81
CA HIS A 900 -5.71 11.02 -25.47
C HIS A 900 -4.72 11.42 -26.59
N ILE A 901 -4.68 10.64 -27.67
CA ILE A 901 -3.62 10.73 -28.68
C ILE A 901 -3.84 11.88 -29.65
N GLN A 902 -5.10 12.21 -29.99
CA GLN A 902 -5.36 13.21 -31.03
C GLN A 902 -4.80 14.58 -30.68
N GLU A 903 -5.04 15.06 -29.45
CA GLU A 903 -4.58 16.37 -28.98
C GLU A 903 -3.04 16.45 -28.79
N LEU A 904 -2.42 15.34 -28.38
CA LEU A 904 -0.96 15.26 -28.22
C LEU A 904 -0.23 15.05 -29.55
N SER A 905 -0.85 14.36 -30.51
CA SER A 905 -0.26 14.07 -31.82
C SER A 905 0.01 15.33 -32.65
N GLU A 906 -0.86 16.34 -32.53
CA GLU A 906 -0.70 17.65 -33.18
C GLU A 906 0.52 18.44 -32.68
N ARG A 907 1.07 18.06 -31.51
CA ARG A 907 2.25 18.68 -30.91
C ARG A 907 3.38 17.69 -30.69
N HIS A 908 3.44 16.64 -31.51
CA HIS A 908 4.51 15.64 -31.42
C HIS A 908 4.70 15.06 -29.99
N GLY A 909 3.62 15.00 -29.21
CA GLY A 909 3.59 14.48 -27.83
C GLY A 909 3.90 15.48 -26.71
N PHE A 910 4.11 16.77 -27.00
CA PHE A 910 4.39 17.77 -25.97
C PHE A 910 3.13 18.18 -25.18
N CYS A 911 3.21 18.05 -23.85
CA CYS A 911 2.15 18.38 -22.90
C CYS A 911 2.08 19.89 -22.62
N ARG A 912 0.86 20.45 -22.48
CA ARG A 912 0.63 21.86 -22.07
C ARG A 912 0.24 22.05 -20.60
N ALA A 913 -0.41 21.08 -19.99
CA ALA A 913 -0.92 21.22 -18.62
C ALA A 913 0.24 21.17 -17.62
N GLY A 914 0.66 22.33 -17.10
CA GLY A 914 1.71 22.45 -16.08
C GLY A 914 3.15 22.41 -16.61
N PHE A 915 3.35 22.49 -17.93
CA PHE A 915 4.67 22.49 -18.59
C PHE A 915 4.82 23.70 -19.51
N ALA A 916 6.06 24.10 -19.81
CA ALA A 916 6.32 25.11 -20.83
C ALA A 916 6.08 24.55 -22.23
N ASP A 917 5.69 25.41 -23.17
CA ASP A 917 5.69 25.05 -24.59
C ASP A 917 7.12 24.71 -25.03
N GLU A 918 7.25 23.80 -26.01
CA GLU A 918 8.53 23.29 -26.50
C GLU A 918 9.53 24.41 -26.80
N ALA A 919 9.07 25.50 -27.42
CA ALA A 919 9.90 26.64 -27.81
C ALA A 919 10.48 27.41 -26.61
N GLU A 920 9.74 27.50 -25.50
CA GLU A 920 10.09 28.27 -24.31
C GLU A 920 10.89 27.47 -23.27
N ALA A 921 10.99 26.16 -23.45
CA ALA A 921 11.62 25.26 -22.50
C ALA A 921 13.15 25.18 -22.66
N ASP A 922 13.85 25.38 -21.55
CA ASP A 922 15.31 25.17 -21.45
C ASP A 922 15.65 23.69 -21.19
N VAL A 923 14.74 22.96 -20.54
CA VAL A 923 14.89 21.56 -20.18
C VAL A 923 13.78 20.77 -20.88
N VAL A 924 14.13 19.71 -21.60
CA VAL A 924 13.14 18.89 -22.31
C VAL A 924 13.22 17.46 -21.80
N LEU A 925 12.11 16.97 -21.23
CA LEU A 925 11.99 15.63 -20.68
C LEU A 925 11.15 14.76 -21.62
N ILE A 926 11.46 13.48 -21.68
CA ILE A 926 10.63 12.48 -22.37
C ILE A 926 10.17 11.42 -21.38
N ARG A 927 8.88 11.07 -21.41
CA ARG A 927 8.27 10.09 -20.50
C ARG A 927 7.92 8.80 -21.23
N PHE A 928 8.44 7.71 -20.67
CA PHE A 928 8.15 6.32 -20.97
C PHE A 928 7.23 5.72 -19.89
N PRO A 929 6.71 4.50 -20.06
CA PRO A 929 6.00 3.79 -19.00
C PRO A 929 6.94 3.58 -17.80
N ASN A 930 6.64 4.23 -16.67
CA ASN A 930 7.41 4.19 -15.42
C ASN A 930 8.87 4.70 -15.52
N HIS A 931 9.23 5.48 -16.54
CA HIS A 931 10.59 6.02 -16.68
C HIS A 931 10.62 7.42 -17.34
N TYR A 932 11.70 8.18 -17.09
CA TYR A 932 11.97 9.47 -17.70
C TYR A 932 13.35 9.48 -18.34
N GLY A 933 13.45 10.06 -19.53
CA GLY A 933 14.70 10.41 -20.20
C GLY A 933 14.82 11.92 -20.41
N CYS A 934 15.98 12.36 -20.91
CA CYS A 934 16.25 13.74 -21.27
C CYS A 934 16.41 13.90 -22.78
N LEU A 935 15.76 14.90 -23.36
CA LEU A 935 15.91 15.29 -24.76
C LEU A 935 16.81 16.52 -24.85
N LEU A 936 17.90 16.40 -25.62
CA LEU A 936 18.84 17.48 -25.88
C LEU A 936 18.65 17.98 -27.30
N ARG A 937 18.38 19.28 -27.49
CA ARG A 937 18.25 19.86 -28.83
C ARG A 937 19.53 19.63 -29.65
N ARG A 938 19.43 19.23 -30.92
CA ARG A 938 20.61 18.92 -31.74
C ARG A 938 21.54 20.12 -31.96
N THR A 939 21.00 21.33 -32.11
CA THR A 939 21.80 22.57 -32.22
C THR A 939 22.69 22.82 -31.00
N ALA A 940 22.18 22.43 -29.82
CA ALA A 940 22.87 22.50 -28.55
C ALA A 940 23.91 21.40 -28.35
N ALA A 941 23.58 20.17 -28.72
CA ALA A 941 24.45 19.01 -28.49
C ALA A 941 25.58 18.88 -29.52
N VAL A 942 25.28 19.08 -30.82
CA VAL A 942 26.24 18.89 -31.93
C VAL A 942 27.36 19.91 -31.87
N SER A 943 27.07 21.16 -31.51
CA SER A 943 28.09 22.23 -31.33
C SER A 943 28.95 22.08 -30.05
N SER A 944 28.62 21.12 -29.17
CA SER A 944 29.29 20.88 -27.88
C SER A 944 30.08 19.57 -27.82
N LEU A 945 29.85 18.67 -28.77
CA LEU A 945 30.57 17.41 -28.98
C LEU A 945 31.73 17.57 -29.98
N SER A 946 31.67 18.55 -30.88
CA SER A 946 32.72 18.84 -31.86
C SER A 946 33.73 19.87 -31.33
N GLY A 947 34.55 19.49 -30.34
CA GLY A 947 35.79 20.22 -30.06
C GLY A 947 36.88 19.78 -31.04
N SER A 948 36.91 20.30 -32.27
CA SER A 948 37.94 19.92 -33.24
C SER A 948 39.30 20.51 -32.85
N SER A 949 40.25 19.60 -32.63
CA SER A 949 41.65 19.75 -32.96
C SER A 949 41.86 20.42 -34.33
N ALA A 950 42.34 21.66 -34.35
CA ALA A 950 42.96 22.27 -35.51
C ALA A 950 43.74 23.52 -35.07
N ASN A 951 45.03 23.35 -34.73
CA ASN A 951 46.14 24.24 -35.10
C ASN A 951 47.39 23.88 -34.28
N GLU A 952 48.30 23.12 -34.90
CA GLU A 952 49.75 23.40 -34.90
C GLU A 952 50.41 22.38 -35.85
N ALA A 953 50.53 22.78 -37.11
CA ALA A 953 51.42 22.13 -38.06
C ALA A 953 52.77 22.85 -37.99
N THR A 954 53.76 22.21 -37.38
CA THR A 954 55.18 22.54 -37.60
C THR A 954 55.92 21.31 -38.08
N THR A 955 56.51 21.48 -39.25
CA THR A 955 57.36 20.60 -40.05
C THR A 955 58.50 19.92 -39.27
N PRO A 956 58.91 18.68 -39.64
CA PRO A 956 60.09 18.03 -39.08
C PRO A 956 61.33 18.34 -39.92
N GLU A 957 62.34 18.97 -39.32
CA GLU A 957 63.70 19.01 -39.87
C GLU A 957 64.60 17.96 -39.20
N THR A 958 65.29 17.24 -40.06
CA THR A 958 66.34 16.26 -39.81
C THR A 958 67.61 16.89 -39.22
N GLY A 959 68.22 16.25 -38.22
CA GLY A 959 69.56 16.63 -37.75
C GLY A 959 70.18 15.62 -36.78
N ARG A 960 70.98 14.69 -37.31
CA ARG A 960 71.93 13.85 -36.56
C ARG A 960 73.14 14.68 -36.11
N SER A 961 73.58 14.52 -34.85
CA SER A 961 75.01 14.44 -34.49
C SER A 961 75.27 14.02 -33.03
N SER A 962 75.63 12.75 -32.87
CA SER A 962 76.83 12.21 -32.18
C SER A 962 77.39 12.84 -30.88
N LYS A 963 77.41 12.03 -29.80
CA LYS A 963 78.54 11.70 -28.87
C LYS A 963 77.99 10.71 -27.80
N ARG A 964 78.33 9.40 -27.78
CA ARG A 964 79.51 8.72 -27.17
C ARG A 964 79.80 9.24 -25.74
N SER A 965 79.92 8.46 -24.66
CA SER A 965 80.26 7.04 -24.48
C SER A 965 80.02 6.57 -23.03
N LEU A 966 79.80 5.26 -22.85
CA LEU A 966 80.41 4.32 -21.87
C LEU A 966 80.32 4.55 -20.34
N GLU A 967 79.80 3.50 -19.68
CA GLU A 967 80.16 2.87 -18.38
C GLU A 967 78.84 2.43 -17.69
N GLY A 968 78.61 1.22 -17.19
CA GLY A 968 79.50 0.10 -16.92
C GLY A 968 79.16 -0.60 -15.59
N GLY A 969 77.93 -1.15 -15.43
CA GLY A 969 77.54 -2.18 -14.43
C GLY A 969 77.77 -1.89 -12.92
N PRO A 970 77.56 -2.88 -12.03
CA PRO A 970 76.33 -3.67 -11.85
C PRO A 970 75.92 -3.82 -10.37
N HIS A 971 74.87 -4.64 -10.13
CA HIS A 971 74.41 -5.24 -8.85
C HIS A 971 73.46 -4.43 -7.97
N SER A 972 72.16 -4.72 -8.08
CA SER A 972 71.27 -5.34 -7.06
C SER A 972 69.84 -5.24 -7.52
#